data_AF-A0A1Y2LTV9-F1
#
_entry.id   AF-A0A1Y2LTV9-F1
#
_cell.length_a   1.000
_cell.length_b   1.000
_cell.length_c   1.000
_cell.angle_alpha   90.00
_cell.angle_beta   90.00
_cell.angle_gamma   90.00
#
_symmetry.space_group_name_H-M   'P 1'
#
loop_
_entity.id
_entity.type
_entity.pdbx_description
1 polymer ?
#
loop_
_entity_poly.entity_id
_entity_poly.type
_entity_poly.pdbx_seq_one_letter_code
_entity_poly.pdbx_strand_id
1 'polypeptide(L)'
;MNLLLLLAAPGGQCRLLQPRPLTCLVGLAGQWVDLACQIRRQSRAHIADFRRQHSAPAPATAPKTVRCIHLHLHQHQHRHRHQRHAVCLATPGCLLPAHRRGCHPVFLRLRSAPGAPYGRIASFSTVSAQAENDEEPEDSATEQGDALDAPGRGRGAQSHQDAQLAADDAFIFATTYAPFKPQPRKAPRPSHSIDILDSIQSTARLLYSSTPPGRVDLSHANSGCITPSASGQSIQESSPAPTSLENVAIPTSMSTLLSRYVYHLSDVASQNEPFVCTRQEREYLERKGVAHELVQSWAMSILEENSHYASRVFERGAENPPFFLVLLFLRRETIRRYTLGVVFRHLASRLEQESVSWQVLDLLVTRLLRHARKMWSESIPWIATLILEKASKIYESNGDNSALVSRNHRKMTQLCNKLLSLLALPATLRPMIASRHQENAQFRVLQFMAGYSPAIAVTRTGFRAIARIQLTHPKTEQEKDWAELKGPLWPPWKESRTAMDEDKGYDYGASRTSKILHRMFEAGYPARSWEEVAEVYAGWDTDLSPTIQTRTLLPYGLRGSHTQRLWAARIRTTRTRREAWACFLACEAAGVPAHEQIYLAMFEKLFYMEMQRRSDSPSYQETDLDELPTLLASTLLPGDMKEVVADSSSPLHNVYLSESEPTYEELFYRMKSKKIRPTTRLLSFLLETYPDFVTTFKLVEQAKDDFDGGVGCLLTGNHGETSKVHKVPAYFLAAFVRFLCRFAQSTGGFSITSSTKFLTQDQHLRQLVSSKEYLLQYAYALLLHYRPRHQSIWRSFMERVVLSKFGGGSLYDEKDSHIAITYPQYHIVVNLLDTLATVDVDVEGDLFVLACRATQYAAQAVHRGAYSMEQGRKFLNKGSFRLRSLFHHLVGSSADLQASASASVVLPHMPGPAELHAYVRALGVLRDYEGLYSFSTWLTKHHKEVIARARAQHGGSDMLFRTLVALRAATGGWLEERRDSRHKAPAEVKELIKLQIGSVKEWGGWPSKKYVGMYVEGHVRSATPVVGGR
;
A
#
# COMPACT_ATOMS: atom_id res chain seq x y z
N MET A 1 5.67 17.70 -69.13
CA MET A 1 4.74 18.07 -70.22
C MET A 1 3.66 17.00 -70.29
N ASN A 2 2.44 17.39 -70.71
CA ASN A 2 1.32 16.59 -71.21
C ASN A 2 0.77 15.46 -70.28
N LEU A 3 -0.49 15.52 -69.81
CA LEU A 3 -1.80 15.43 -70.51
C LEU A 3 -2.14 14.00 -71.00
N LEU A 4 -3.36 13.47 -70.88
CA LEU A 4 -4.56 13.80 -70.06
C LEU A 4 -5.62 12.65 -70.19
N LEU A 5 -6.75 12.77 -69.46
CA LEU A 5 -8.06 12.05 -69.58
C LEU A 5 -8.10 10.59 -69.05
N LEU A 6 -9.10 10.07 -68.31
CA LEU A 6 -10.59 10.23 -68.22
C LEU A 6 -11.35 9.39 -69.28
N LEU A 7 -12.29 8.48 -68.95
CA LEU A 7 -13.59 8.74 -68.28
C LEU A 7 -14.41 7.45 -67.95
N ALA A 8 -15.47 7.64 -67.14
CA ALA A 8 -16.78 6.95 -67.15
C ALA A 8 -16.97 5.47 -66.69
N ALA A 9 -17.95 5.30 -65.78
CA ALA A 9 -18.79 4.09 -65.58
C ALA A 9 -20.16 4.30 -66.33
N PRO A 10 -21.30 3.55 -66.18
CA PRO A 10 -21.85 2.98 -64.93
C PRO A 10 -22.69 1.66 -64.99
N GLY A 11 -22.95 1.09 -63.80
CA GLY A 11 -24.29 0.60 -63.35
C GLY A 11 -24.90 -0.71 -63.92
N GLY A 12 -25.45 -1.58 -63.05
CA GLY A 12 -26.10 -2.82 -63.52
C GLY A 12 -26.75 -3.79 -62.51
N GLN A 13 -27.32 -3.30 -61.39
CA GLN A 13 -28.29 -3.95 -60.47
C GLN A 13 -28.38 -5.51 -60.27
N CYS A 14 -28.44 -5.90 -58.98
CA CYS A 14 -29.27 -7.01 -58.43
C CYS A 14 -28.91 -8.48 -58.79
N ARG A 15 -29.28 -9.50 -58.00
CA ARG A 15 -30.12 -9.57 -56.77
C ARG A 15 -29.61 -10.65 -55.80
N LEU A 16 -30.02 -10.59 -54.52
CA LEU A 16 -29.71 -11.61 -53.51
C LEU A 16 -30.52 -12.90 -53.70
N LEU A 17 -29.95 -14.04 -53.28
CA LEU A 17 -30.69 -15.13 -52.62
C LEU A 17 -29.79 -15.98 -51.70
N GLN A 18 -30.36 -16.48 -50.62
CA GLN A 18 -29.81 -17.30 -49.52
C GLN A 18 -30.88 -18.37 -49.19
N PRO A 19 -30.66 -19.38 -48.31
CA PRO A 19 -29.43 -20.04 -47.82
C PRO A 19 -29.60 -21.60 -47.67
N ARG A 20 -28.76 -22.26 -46.83
CA ARG A 20 -29.07 -23.46 -45.99
C ARG A 20 -29.01 -24.89 -46.65
N PRO A 21 -29.01 -26.02 -45.88
CA PRO A 21 -27.96 -26.45 -44.91
C PRO A 21 -27.67 -28.00 -44.86
N LEU A 22 -26.96 -28.49 -43.82
CA LEU A 22 -26.84 -29.90 -43.31
C LEU A 22 -25.86 -30.84 -44.08
N THR A 23 -25.16 -31.86 -43.50
CA THR A 23 -24.95 -32.34 -42.10
C THR A 23 -23.74 -33.31 -41.96
N CYS A 24 -23.07 -33.33 -40.79
CA CYS A 24 -22.46 -34.50 -40.09
C CYS A 24 -21.30 -35.31 -40.77
N LEU A 25 -20.42 -36.08 -40.07
CA LEU A 25 -20.11 -36.29 -38.63
C LEU A 25 -18.70 -36.93 -38.43
N VAL A 26 -18.12 -36.79 -37.22
CA VAL A 26 -16.97 -37.54 -36.60
C VAL A 26 -15.56 -37.44 -37.23
N GLY A 27 -14.54 -37.21 -36.38
CA GLY A 27 -13.12 -37.43 -36.69
C GLY A 27 -12.18 -36.66 -35.75
N LEU A 28 -11.71 -37.27 -34.66
CA LEU A 28 -10.83 -36.63 -33.65
C LEU A 28 -9.46 -37.32 -33.53
N ALA A 29 -8.47 -36.54 -33.06
CA ALA A 29 -7.07 -36.88 -32.78
C ALA A 29 -6.19 -37.26 -34.00
N GLY A 30 -5.17 -36.45 -34.30
CA GLY A 30 -4.13 -36.84 -35.28
C GLY A 30 -3.23 -35.75 -35.89
N GLN A 31 -3.54 -34.44 -35.80
CA GLN A 31 -2.91 -33.41 -36.65
C GLN A 31 -2.30 -32.20 -35.92
N TRP A 32 -1.44 -32.42 -34.91
CA TRP A 32 -0.70 -31.32 -34.23
C TRP A 32 0.83 -31.53 -34.11
N VAL A 33 1.38 -32.61 -34.68
CA VAL A 33 2.83 -32.89 -34.68
C VAL A 33 3.51 -32.44 -35.99
N ASP A 34 2.86 -32.66 -37.14
CA ASP A 34 3.48 -32.42 -38.45
C ASP A 34 3.68 -30.94 -38.78
N LEU A 35 2.75 -30.07 -38.39
CA LEU A 35 2.86 -28.62 -38.65
C LEU A 35 4.10 -28.02 -37.96
N ALA A 36 4.44 -28.51 -36.77
CA ALA A 36 5.67 -28.14 -36.05
C ALA A 36 6.94 -28.67 -36.75
N CYS A 37 6.86 -29.82 -37.43
CA CYS A 37 7.97 -30.37 -38.21
C CYS A 37 8.17 -29.66 -39.56
N GLN A 38 7.10 -29.22 -40.22
CA GLN A 38 7.17 -28.45 -41.46
C GLN A 38 7.84 -27.08 -41.26
N ILE A 39 7.44 -26.34 -40.23
CA ILE A 39 8.03 -25.03 -39.88
C ILE A 39 9.53 -25.17 -39.51
N ARG A 40 9.92 -26.28 -38.87
CA ARG A 40 11.33 -26.62 -38.58
C ARG A 40 12.16 -27.04 -39.81
N ARG A 41 11.54 -27.37 -40.95
CA ARG A 41 12.24 -27.66 -42.21
C ARG A 41 12.44 -26.39 -43.05
N GLN A 42 11.43 -25.53 -43.18
CA GLN A 42 11.56 -24.27 -43.92
C GLN A 42 12.60 -23.31 -43.30
N SER A 43 12.69 -23.26 -41.97
CA SER A 43 13.69 -22.43 -41.25
C SER A 43 15.15 -22.89 -41.40
N ARG A 44 15.44 -24.04 -42.04
CA ARG A 44 16.81 -24.48 -42.38
C ARG A 44 17.23 -24.19 -43.82
N ALA A 45 16.32 -23.84 -44.72
CA ALA A 45 16.67 -23.53 -46.11
C ALA A 45 17.41 -22.18 -46.24
N HIS A 46 16.92 -21.14 -45.55
CA HIS A 46 17.40 -19.76 -45.73
C HIS A 46 18.82 -19.43 -45.22
N ILE A 47 19.54 -20.41 -44.67
CA ILE A 47 20.92 -20.24 -44.16
C ILE A 47 21.97 -20.89 -45.10
N ALA A 48 21.53 -21.60 -46.15
CA ALA A 48 22.43 -22.27 -47.10
C ALA A 48 22.96 -21.36 -48.23
N ASP A 49 22.14 -20.43 -48.74
CA ASP A 49 22.42 -19.74 -50.00
C ASP A 49 23.39 -18.56 -49.90
N PHE A 50 23.67 -18.03 -48.70
CA PHE A 50 24.62 -16.93 -48.52
C PHE A 50 26.10 -17.36 -48.54
N ARG A 51 26.41 -18.53 -49.14
CA ARG A 51 27.77 -19.12 -49.12
C ARG A 51 28.22 -19.78 -50.42
N ARG A 52 27.64 -19.39 -51.56
CA ARG A 52 28.05 -19.84 -52.91
C ARG A 52 28.10 -18.72 -53.96
N GLN A 53 29.03 -17.79 -53.80
CA GLN A 53 29.58 -16.99 -54.91
C GLN A 53 31.04 -16.60 -54.58
N HIS A 54 31.86 -16.44 -55.63
CA HIS A 54 33.30 -16.13 -55.61
C HIS A 54 34.27 -17.21 -55.08
N SER A 55 34.64 -18.09 -56.01
CA SER A 55 35.96 -18.73 -56.15
C SER A 55 36.32 -18.62 -57.65
N ALA A 56 37.56 -18.51 -58.13
CA ALA A 56 38.92 -18.54 -57.56
C ALA A 56 39.82 -17.63 -58.48
N PRO A 57 41.17 -17.71 -58.59
CA PRO A 57 42.20 -18.50 -57.88
C PRO A 57 43.36 -17.63 -57.32
N ALA A 58 44.54 -18.24 -57.09
CA ALA A 58 45.71 -17.67 -56.39
C ALA A 58 47.00 -17.70 -57.30
N PRO A 59 48.25 -17.63 -56.78
CA PRO A 59 48.87 -16.44 -56.18
C PRO A 59 50.23 -16.02 -56.81
N ALA A 60 50.47 -14.69 -56.89
CA ALA A 60 51.74 -14.02 -57.20
C ALA A 60 51.62 -12.51 -56.82
N THR A 61 52.65 -11.70 -56.51
CA THR A 61 54.10 -11.90 -56.21
C THR A 61 54.62 -10.70 -55.36
N ALA A 62 55.85 -10.76 -54.84
CA ALA A 62 56.58 -9.64 -54.21
C ALA A 62 57.59 -8.98 -55.20
N PRO A 63 58.36 -7.90 -54.89
CA PRO A 63 58.47 -7.12 -53.64
C PRO A 63 58.57 -5.55 -53.84
N LYS A 64 58.98 -4.84 -52.76
CA LYS A 64 59.72 -3.53 -52.68
C LYS A 64 58.98 -2.24 -52.25
N THR A 65 59.46 -1.67 -51.13
CA THR A 65 59.79 -0.23 -50.82
C THR A 65 58.82 0.89 -51.27
N VAL A 66 58.40 1.87 -50.46
CA VAL A 66 59.13 2.98 -49.73
C VAL A 66 58.09 3.61 -48.73
N ARG A 67 58.32 4.29 -47.58
CA ARG A 67 59.43 5.06 -46.93
C ARG A 67 59.44 4.90 -45.38
N CYS A 68 60.07 5.83 -44.66
CA CYS A 68 60.12 5.99 -43.18
C CYS A 68 58.94 6.89 -42.67
N ILE A 69 58.74 7.20 -41.38
CA ILE A 69 59.63 7.89 -40.40
C ILE A 69 59.24 7.60 -38.92
N HIS A 70 60.26 7.36 -38.06
CA HIS A 70 60.43 7.52 -36.59
C HIS A 70 59.33 7.12 -35.55
N LEU A 71 59.61 6.22 -34.58
CA LEU A 71 60.22 6.39 -33.21
C LEU A 71 59.26 7.01 -32.16
N HIS A 72 59.29 6.70 -30.84
CA HIS A 72 60.01 5.73 -30.00
C HIS A 72 58.93 4.92 -29.21
N LEU A 73 59.02 3.64 -28.81
CA LEU A 73 60.12 2.79 -28.34
C LEU A 73 60.61 3.10 -26.90
N HIS A 74 60.05 2.39 -25.91
CA HIS A 74 60.88 1.88 -24.80
C HIS A 74 60.48 0.46 -24.39
N GLN A 75 61.48 -0.35 -24.02
CA GLN A 75 61.36 -1.75 -23.56
C GLN A 75 61.42 -1.78 -22.02
N HIS A 76 60.93 -2.81 -21.33
CA HIS A 76 61.68 -4.06 -20.98
C HIS A 76 60.66 -5.11 -20.42
N GLN A 77 60.69 -6.40 -20.77
CA GLN A 77 61.58 -7.50 -20.29
C GLN A 77 61.38 -7.90 -18.80
N HIS A 78 61.46 -9.17 -18.36
CA HIS A 78 61.42 -10.48 -19.05
C HIS A 78 61.37 -11.66 -18.05
N ARG A 79 60.59 -12.74 -18.34
CA ARG A 79 60.78 -14.15 -17.87
C ARG A 79 60.73 -14.35 -16.33
N HIS A 80 60.87 -15.54 -15.72
CA HIS A 80 60.84 -16.97 -16.14
C HIS A 80 59.66 -17.63 -15.35
N ARG A 81 58.77 -18.49 -15.87
CA ARG A 81 58.83 -19.70 -16.72
C ARG A 81 59.47 -20.93 -16.04
N HIS A 82 58.61 -21.92 -15.71
CA HIS A 82 58.96 -23.22 -15.14
C HIS A 82 59.95 -24.05 -15.99
N GLN A 83 60.69 -24.92 -15.28
CA GLN A 83 61.09 -26.26 -15.70
C GLN A 83 60.48 -27.26 -14.68
N ARG A 84 60.20 -28.53 -14.96
CA ARG A 84 60.20 -29.32 -16.22
C ARG A 84 59.27 -30.56 -16.03
N HIS A 85 59.04 -31.28 -17.14
CA HIS A 85 58.69 -32.71 -17.31
C HIS A 85 58.36 -33.65 -16.12
N ALA A 86 57.55 -34.71 -16.26
CA ALA A 86 56.62 -35.18 -17.32
C ALA A 86 55.93 -36.49 -16.84
N VAL A 87 55.47 -37.32 -17.81
CA VAL A 87 54.98 -38.71 -17.73
C VAL A 87 53.46 -38.85 -17.57
N CYS A 88 52.93 -39.81 -18.33
CA CYS A 88 51.51 -40.07 -18.55
C CYS A 88 51.12 -41.42 -17.91
N LEU A 89 49.84 -41.63 -17.58
CA LEU A 89 48.97 -42.63 -18.24
C LEU A 89 47.60 -42.79 -17.54
N ALA A 90 46.63 -43.22 -18.37
CA ALA A 90 45.46 -44.06 -18.11
C ALA A 90 44.67 -44.02 -16.77
N THR A 91 43.36 -43.81 -16.93
CA THR A 91 42.25 -44.30 -16.07
C THR A 91 42.06 -45.84 -16.22
N PRO A 92 41.08 -46.53 -15.58
CA PRO A 92 40.06 -46.13 -14.58
C PRO A 92 39.99 -47.08 -13.34
N GLY A 93 39.01 -46.90 -12.44
CA GLY A 93 38.56 -47.96 -11.52
C GLY A 93 37.93 -47.46 -10.20
N CYS A 94 36.75 -47.99 -9.85
CA CYS A 94 36.08 -47.72 -8.56
C CYS A 94 36.14 -48.94 -7.65
N LEU A 95 36.44 -48.75 -6.35
CA LEU A 95 36.06 -49.66 -5.25
C LEU A 95 36.14 -48.92 -3.89
N LEU A 96 35.54 -49.50 -2.85
CA LEU A 96 35.37 -48.99 -1.47
C LEU A 96 35.89 -50.05 -0.46
N PRO A 97 36.08 -49.79 0.86
CA PRO A 97 36.09 -48.52 1.61
C PRO A 97 37.28 -48.35 2.63
N ALA A 98 37.24 -47.24 3.38
CA ALA A 98 37.69 -47.06 4.78
C ALA A 98 39.13 -46.61 5.17
N HIS A 99 39.13 -45.69 6.16
CA HIS A 99 40.14 -45.30 7.17
C HIS A 99 41.34 -44.34 6.90
N ARG A 100 41.16 -43.14 7.49
CA ARG A 100 42.06 -42.35 8.39
C ARG A 100 43.13 -41.38 7.82
N ARG A 101 43.10 -40.16 8.39
CA ARG A 101 44.04 -39.01 8.30
C ARG A 101 44.13 -38.34 6.91
N GLY A 102 44.13 -37.00 6.77
CA GLY A 102 43.80 -35.92 7.72
C GLY A 102 44.41 -34.56 7.30
N CYS A 103 43.71 -33.44 7.56
CA CYS A 103 44.25 -32.12 7.97
C CYS A 103 43.15 -31.03 8.06
N HIS A 104 43.38 -30.00 8.89
CA HIS A 104 42.56 -28.77 9.03
C HIS A 104 43.25 -27.58 8.29
N PRO A 105 42.56 -26.44 8.05
CA PRO A 105 42.23 -25.41 9.07
C PRO A 105 40.71 -25.36 9.36
N VAL A 106 40.23 -25.35 10.62
CA VAL A 106 40.21 -24.25 11.62
C VAL A 106 39.18 -23.15 11.31
N PHE A 107 38.01 -23.28 11.93
CA PHE A 107 37.15 -22.18 12.38
C PHE A 107 36.68 -22.55 13.79
N LEU A 108 37.04 -21.75 14.81
CA LEU A 108 36.78 -22.10 16.21
C LEU A 108 35.34 -21.76 16.63
N ARG A 109 34.58 -22.77 17.04
CA ARG A 109 33.44 -22.59 17.93
C ARG A 109 33.94 -22.64 19.37
N LEU A 110 33.69 -21.58 20.13
CA LEU A 110 33.67 -21.64 21.59
C LEU A 110 32.26 -21.28 22.08
N ARG A 111 31.68 -22.18 22.89
CA ARG A 111 30.56 -21.87 23.78
C ARG A 111 31.14 -21.60 25.15
N SER A 112 30.84 -20.46 25.75
CA SER A 112 31.20 -20.14 27.12
C SER A 112 30.14 -19.26 27.77
N ALA A 113 29.59 -19.74 28.88
CA ALA A 113 28.79 -19.00 29.84
C ALA A 113 28.82 -19.78 31.17
N PRO A 114 28.58 -19.14 32.34
CA PRO A 114 28.35 -17.71 32.57
C PRO A 114 29.54 -17.02 33.27
N GLY A 115 29.48 -15.69 33.38
CA GLY A 115 30.38 -14.90 34.22
C GLY A 115 29.83 -13.49 34.42
N ALA A 116 29.57 -13.13 35.68
CA ALA A 116 29.22 -11.75 36.05
C ALA A 116 30.47 -11.01 36.53
N PRO A 117 30.46 -9.67 36.46
CA PRO A 117 30.93 -8.91 37.60
C PRO A 117 29.91 -7.84 38.02
N TYR A 118 29.57 -7.82 39.31
CA TYR A 118 29.03 -6.63 39.96
C TYR A 118 30.19 -5.72 40.35
N GLY A 119 30.13 -4.44 39.97
CA GLY A 119 30.99 -3.38 40.50
C GLY A 119 30.12 -2.25 41.06
N ARG A 120 30.08 -2.08 42.38
CA ARG A 120 29.39 -0.95 43.02
C ARG A 120 30.26 0.31 42.88
N ILE A 121 29.69 1.38 42.34
CA ILE A 121 29.96 2.76 42.78
C ILE A 121 28.60 3.41 43.10
N ALA A 122 28.61 4.35 44.05
CA ALA A 122 27.41 4.82 44.73
C ALA A 122 26.49 5.70 43.88
N SER A 123 25.24 5.77 44.31
CA SER A 123 24.26 6.79 43.90
C SER A 123 24.72 8.20 44.28
N PHE A 124 24.55 9.16 43.39
CA PHE A 124 24.18 10.51 43.78
C PHE A 124 23.06 11.05 42.89
N SER A 125 22.09 11.68 43.53
CA SER A 125 20.96 12.36 42.90
C SER A 125 21.25 13.86 42.89
N THR A 126 20.97 14.54 41.78
CA THR A 126 20.72 15.99 41.79
C THR A 126 19.67 16.36 40.76
N VAL A 127 18.85 17.34 41.13
CA VAL A 127 17.76 17.94 40.35
C VAL A 127 17.99 19.45 40.36
N SER A 128 17.65 20.12 39.27
CA SER A 128 17.63 21.58 39.10
C SER A 128 18.96 22.33 39.33
N ALA A 129 19.40 23.03 38.30
CA ALA A 129 20.21 24.24 38.48
C ALA A 129 19.27 25.43 38.68
N GLN A 130 19.36 26.13 39.83
CA GLN A 130 18.77 27.45 39.99
C GLN A 130 19.43 28.22 41.15
N ALA A 131 19.80 29.48 40.86
CA ALA A 131 20.29 30.52 41.77
C ALA A 131 21.57 30.26 42.58
N GLU A 132 22.53 31.17 42.40
CA GLU A 132 23.57 31.48 43.40
C GLU A 132 22.94 32.25 44.57
N ASN A 133 23.51 32.12 45.78
CA ASN A 133 23.87 33.23 46.69
C ASN A 133 24.39 32.68 48.04
N ASP A 134 25.64 33.02 48.33
CA ASP A 134 26.18 33.56 49.58
C ASP A 134 26.04 32.87 50.96
N GLU A 135 27.20 32.94 51.65
CA GLU A 135 27.47 32.95 53.10
C GLU A 135 27.52 31.65 53.96
N GLU A 136 28.62 31.62 54.72
CA GLU A 136 29.11 30.71 55.77
C GLU A 136 28.66 31.24 57.18
N PRO A 137 29.01 30.63 58.34
CA PRO A 137 29.48 29.26 58.64
C PRO A 137 28.84 28.63 59.92
N GLU A 138 29.47 27.54 60.42
CA GLU A 138 29.75 27.22 61.84
C GLU A 138 28.80 26.36 62.73
N ASP A 139 29.47 25.83 63.78
CA ASP A 139 29.06 25.12 65.02
C ASP A 139 28.43 23.69 65.04
N SER A 140 29.32 22.68 65.04
CA SER A 140 29.75 21.86 66.22
C SER A 140 28.77 20.95 67.04
N ALA A 141 29.35 20.23 68.02
CA ALA A 141 28.81 19.19 68.93
C ALA A 141 28.24 17.89 68.28
N THR A 142 28.95 16.74 68.26
CA THR A 142 29.19 15.74 69.34
C THR A 142 27.96 15.15 70.04
N GLU A 143 27.78 13.82 69.92
CA GLU A 143 27.79 12.92 71.09
C GLU A 143 28.17 11.47 70.70
N GLN A 144 28.44 10.62 71.70
CA GLN A 144 28.99 9.26 71.55
C GLN A 144 27.92 8.19 71.86
N GLY A 145 28.14 6.92 71.48
CA GLY A 145 27.10 5.89 71.62
C GLY A 145 27.53 4.42 71.42
N ASP A 146 28.72 4.05 71.90
CA ASP A 146 29.20 2.68 72.21
C ASP A 146 29.10 1.54 71.17
N ALA A 147 29.85 0.47 71.44
CA ALA A 147 30.10 -0.65 70.53
C ALA A 147 30.23 -1.98 71.31
N LEU A 148 30.49 -3.08 70.56
CA LEU A 148 30.86 -4.42 71.05
C LEU A 148 29.70 -5.24 71.67
N ASP A 149 29.63 -6.57 71.55
CA ASP A 149 30.37 -7.50 70.68
C ASP A 149 29.56 -8.78 70.40
N ALA A 150 29.93 -9.57 69.38
CA ALA A 150 29.36 -10.91 69.16
C ALA A 150 30.25 -11.84 68.29
N PRO A 151 30.81 -12.94 68.83
CA PRO A 151 31.56 -13.91 68.04
C PRO A 151 31.08 -15.38 68.11
N GLY A 152 30.65 -15.92 66.96
CA GLY A 152 31.30 -17.13 66.42
C GLY A 152 30.56 -18.48 66.38
N ARG A 153 30.99 -19.27 65.38
CA ARG A 153 30.66 -20.70 65.08
C ARG A 153 29.26 -20.97 64.50
N GLY A 154 29.10 -21.82 63.49
CA GLY A 154 30.12 -22.49 62.65
C GLY A 154 29.61 -23.76 61.94
N ARG A 155 30.45 -24.33 61.06
CA ARG A 155 30.19 -25.50 60.19
C ARG A 155 29.16 -25.22 59.07
N GLY A 156 29.13 -26.00 57.98
CA GLY A 156 30.05 -27.05 57.53
C GLY A 156 29.41 -27.89 56.42
N ALA A 157 30.21 -28.38 55.48
CA ALA A 157 29.69 -29.07 54.30
C ALA A 157 29.34 -30.54 54.58
N GLN A 158 28.34 -31.07 53.85
CA GLN A 158 28.56 -32.27 53.03
C GLN A 158 27.48 -32.43 51.95
N SER A 159 27.88 -32.95 50.79
CA SER A 159 27.05 -33.22 49.62
C SER A 159 26.61 -34.68 49.57
N HIS A 160 25.31 -34.97 49.39
CA HIS A 160 24.78 -36.18 48.73
C HIS A 160 23.24 -36.24 48.77
N GLN A 161 22.51 -35.48 47.93
CA GLN A 161 21.08 -35.74 47.69
C GLN A 161 20.43 -35.22 46.39
N ASP A 162 21.20 -34.63 45.46
CA ASP A 162 20.69 -34.02 44.21
C ASP A 162 20.21 -35.02 43.12
N ALA A 163 19.74 -36.21 43.55
CA ALA A 163 19.18 -37.25 42.69
C ALA A 163 17.69 -37.56 42.99
N GLN A 164 17.10 -36.97 44.05
CA GLN A 164 15.76 -37.34 44.54
C GLN A 164 14.66 -36.29 44.28
N LEU A 165 15.01 -35.02 44.04
CA LEU A 165 14.04 -33.90 44.01
C LEU A 165 13.50 -33.53 42.61
N ALA A 166 13.67 -34.41 41.62
CA ALA A 166 13.15 -34.23 40.25
C ALA A 166 11.95 -35.14 39.92
N ALA A 167 11.39 -35.85 40.93
CA ALA A 167 10.37 -36.88 40.75
C ALA A 167 9.00 -36.54 41.39
N ASP A 168 8.97 -35.85 42.53
CA ASP A 168 7.75 -35.76 43.35
C ASP A 168 6.73 -34.69 42.90
N ASP A 169 7.17 -33.62 42.22
CA ASP A 169 6.28 -32.59 41.63
C ASP A 169 5.36 -33.14 40.52
N ALA A 170 5.58 -34.38 40.07
CA ALA A 170 4.75 -35.04 39.07
C ALA A 170 3.49 -35.74 39.62
N PHE A 171 3.32 -35.86 40.96
CA PHE A 171 2.31 -36.76 41.53
C PHE A 171 1.22 -36.11 42.42
N ILE A 172 1.23 -34.78 42.63
CA ILE A 172 0.18 -34.07 43.39
C ILE A 172 -0.70 -33.19 42.47
N PHE A 173 -1.25 -33.79 41.41
CA PHE A 173 -2.30 -33.16 40.58
C PHE A 173 -3.31 -34.18 39.97
N ALA A 174 -3.52 -35.32 40.65
CA ALA A 174 -4.21 -36.49 40.07
C ALA A 174 -5.43 -37.03 40.86
N THR A 175 -6.06 -36.24 41.76
CA THR A 175 -7.31 -36.66 42.42
C THR A 175 -8.24 -35.49 42.78
N THR A 176 -9.51 -35.80 43.06
CA THR A 176 -10.55 -34.89 43.60
C THR A 176 -11.10 -33.84 42.62
N TYR A 177 -11.59 -34.29 41.46
CA TYR A 177 -12.65 -33.57 40.74
C TYR A 177 -14.00 -34.24 40.97
N ALA A 178 -14.87 -33.60 41.76
CA ALA A 178 -16.29 -33.96 41.81
C ALA A 178 -17.00 -33.55 40.50
N PRO A 179 -17.96 -34.32 39.98
CA PRO A 179 -18.63 -34.02 38.72
C PRO A 179 -19.58 -32.82 38.87
N PHE A 180 -19.10 -31.62 38.49
CA PHE A 180 -19.95 -30.44 38.33
C PHE A 180 -21.06 -30.73 37.31
N LYS A 181 -22.31 -30.79 37.76
CA LYS A 181 -23.48 -30.84 36.87
C LYS A 181 -23.42 -29.65 35.91
N PRO A 182 -23.45 -29.86 34.57
CA PRO A 182 -23.42 -28.77 33.63
C PRO A 182 -24.71 -27.95 33.74
N GLN A 183 -24.61 -26.71 34.25
CA GLN A 183 -25.71 -25.75 34.09
C GLN A 183 -25.97 -25.55 32.59
N PRO A 184 -27.24 -25.53 32.14
CA PRO A 184 -27.55 -25.33 30.74
C PRO A 184 -27.02 -23.96 30.30
N ARG A 185 -26.04 -23.98 29.38
CA ARG A 185 -25.49 -22.77 28.77
C ARG A 185 -26.63 -22.05 28.04
N LYS A 186 -27.15 -20.97 28.62
CA LYS A 186 -28.08 -20.06 27.94
C LYS A 186 -27.44 -19.66 26.61
N ALA A 187 -28.13 -19.96 25.51
CA ALA A 187 -27.63 -19.62 24.18
C ALA A 187 -27.32 -18.11 24.12
N PRO A 188 -26.18 -17.69 23.53
CA PRO A 188 -25.90 -16.27 23.35
C PRO A 188 -27.00 -15.69 22.48
N ARG A 189 -27.72 -14.68 23.00
CA ARG A 189 -28.69 -13.95 22.19
C ARG A 189 -27.96 -13.33 20.98
N PRO A 190 -28.49 -13.45 19.75
CA PRO A 190 -27.93 -12.72 18.61
C PRO A 190 -27.99 -11.22 18.91
N SER A 191 -27.11 -10.45 18.24
CA SER A 191 -27.10 -9.01 18.44
C SER A 191 -28.13 -8.35 17.54
N HIS A 192 -28.76 -7.28 18.03
CA HIS A 192 -29.73 -6.49 17.28
C HIS A 192 -29.20 -5.99 15.92
N SER A 193 -27.88 -5.85 15.75
CA SER A 193 -27.24 -5.50 14.48
C SER A 193 -26.94 -6.70 13.56
N ILE A 194 -27.24 -7.93 13.97
CA ILE A 194 -27.29 -9.15 13.15
C ILE A 194 -28.74 -9.37 12.73
N ASP A 195 -29.70 -9.34 13.68
CA ASP A 195 -31.14 -9.51 13.43
C ASP A 195 -31.65 -8.62 12.27
N ILE A 196 -31.25 -7.34 12.26
CA ILE A 196 -31.62 -6.36 11.21
C ILE A 196 -30.91 -6.63 9.86
N LEU A 197 -29.73 -7.24 9.87
CA LEU A 197 -29.02 -7.59 8.64
C LEU A 197 -29.55 -8.88 8.02
N ASP A 198 -29.93 -9.85 8.84
CA ASP A 198 -30.45 -11.13 8.35
C ASP A 198 -31.92 -11.03 7.90
N SER A 199 -32.62 -9.93 8.26
CA SER A 199 -33.88 -9.53 7.63
C SER A 199 -33.74 -8.85 6.25
N ILE A 200 -32.52 -8.59 5.74
CA ILE A 200 -32.34 -8.03 4.38
C ILE A 200 -32.29 -9.16 3.35
N GLN A 201 -33.35 -9.31 2.55
CA GLN A 201 -33.41 -10.29 1.46
C GLN A 201 -32.81 -9.78 0.13
N SER A 202 -32.53 -8.48 0.01
CA SER A 202 -32.04 -7.85 -1.22
C SER A 202 -30.50 -7.77 -1.32
N THR A 203 -30.00 -7.35 -2.50
CA THR A 203 -28.56 -7.12 -2.76
C THR A 203 -27.90 -6.15 -1.76
N ALA A 204 -28.68 -5.29 -1.10
CA ALA A 204 -28.21 -4.41 -0.03
C ALA A 204 -27.48 -5.16 1.11
N ARG A 205 -27.71 -6.46 1.29
CA ARG A 205 -26.96 -7.29 2.24
C ARG A 205 -25.45 -7.30 1.98
N LEU A 206 -25.02 -7.10 0.72
CA LEU A 206 -23.63 -7.02 0.26
C LEU A 206 -22.97 -5.64 0.48
N LEU A 207 -23.72 -4.66 1.02
CA LEU A 207 -23.17 -3.39 1.51
C LEU A 207 -22.46 -3.56 2.86
N TYR A 208 -22.81 -4.62 3.62
CA TYR A 208 -22.41 -4.82 5.01
C TYR A 208 -21.42 -5.98 5.17
N SER A 209 -20.29 -5.75 5.82
CA SER A 209 -19.27 -6.79 5.99
C SER A 209 -19.79 -7.91 6.90
N SER A 210 -19.93 -9.12 6.35
CA SER A 210 -20.24 -10.33 7.11
C SER A 210 -19.07 -10.76 8.00
N THR A 211 -19.37 -11.50 9.08
CA THR A 211 -18.36 -12.32 9.75
C THR A 211 -18.06 -13.54 8.88
N PRO A 212 -16.79 -13.91 8.65
CA PRO A 212 -16.46 -15.08 7.85
C PRO A 212 -16.94 -16.36 8.54
N PRO A 213 -17.44 -17.36 7.79
CA PRO A 213 -17.91 -18.62 8.36
C PRO A 213 -16.81 -19.30 9.18
N GLY A 214 -17.21 -19.96 10.27
CA GLY A 214 -16.29 -20.55 11.25
C GLY A 214 -15.71 -19.57 12.29
N ARG A 215 -16.00 -18.27 12.23
CA ARG A 215 -15.75 -17.33 13.34
C ARG A 215 -17.05 -16.82 13.95
N VAL A 216 -17.30 -17.23 15.20
CA VAL A 216 -18.30 -16.61 16.08
C VAL A 216 -18.07 -15.10 16.15
N ASP A 217 -19.13 -14.30 16.07
CA ASP A 217 -19.04 -12.84 16.18
C ASP A 217 -18.74 -12.42 17.64
N LEU A 218 -17.45 -12.30 17.96
CA LEU A 218 -16.96 -11.91 19.28
C LEU A 218 -17.19 -10.42 19.61
N SER A 219 -17.96 -9.65 18.82
CA SER A 219 -18.31 -8.25 19.11
C SER A 219 -19.04 -8.03 20.44
N HIS A 220 -19.50 -9.10 21.11
CA HIS A 220 -20.14 -9.07 22.43
C HIS A 220 -19.39 -9.89 23.50
N ALA A 221 -18.25 -10.50 23.16
CA ALA A 221 -17.48 -11.35 24.07
C ALA A 221 -16.30 -10.59 24.71
N ASN A 222 -16.10 -10.74 26.02
CA ASN A 222 -14.94 -10.17 26.70
C ASN A 222 -13.63 -10.73 26.13
N SER A 223 -12.65 -9.85 25.89
CA SER A 223 -11.29 -10.16 25.44
C SER A 223 -10.44 -10.81 26.54
N GLY A 224 -10.90 -11.97 27.04
CA GLY A 224 -10.49 -12.55 28.32
C GLY A 224 -9.90 -13.97 28.28
N CYS A 225 -9.95 -14.71 27.16
CA CYS A 225 -9.19 -15.95 26.94
C CYS A 225 -9.26 -16.42 25.47
N ILE A 226 -8.15 -16.37 24.73
CA ILE A 226 -7.90 -17.23 23.56
C ILE A 226 -6.40 -17.56 23.50
N THR A 227 -6.04 -18.79 23.82
CA THR A 227 -4.78 -19.41 23.34
C THR A 227 -5.04 -20.06 21.97
N PRO A 228 -4.07 -20.06 21.04
CA PRO A 228 -4.25 -20.66 19.72
C PRO A 228 -3.99 -22.17 19.76
N SER A 229 -5.01 -22.97 20.07
CA SER A 229 -5.01 -24.41 19.76
C SER A 229 -5.52 -24.64 18.33
N ALA A 230 -5.02 -25.67 17.66
CA ALA A 230 -5.31 -25.96 16.26
C ALA A 230 -5.69 -27.43 16.04
N SER A 231 -6.94 -27.67 15.66
CA SER A 231 -7.37 -28.83 14.87
C SER A 231 -8.66 -28.46 14.16
N GLY A 232 -8.75 -28.74 12.86
CA GLY A 232 -9.97 -28.57 12.09
C GLY A 232 -10.56 -29.93 11.81
N GLN A 233 -11.76 -30.20 12.32
CA GLN A 233 -12.60 -31.28 11.82
C GLN A 233 -13.74 -30.66 11.00
N SER A 234 -13.94 -31.20 9.79
CA SER A 234 -15.04 -30.78 8.93
C SER A 234 -16.34 -31.41 9.43
N ILE A 235 -17.35 -30.58 9.64
CA ILE A 235 -18.74 -31.01 9.79
C ILE A 235 -19.43 -30.66 8.47
N GLN A 236 -20.12 -31.63 7.86
CA GLN A 236 -20.82 -31.42 6.59
C GLN A 236 -22.00 -30.48 6.79
N GLU A 237 -22.16 -29.49 5.90
CA GLU A 237 -23.27 -28.55 5.91
C GLU A 237 -24.53 -29.21 5.32
N SER A 238 -25.44 -29.68 6.18
CA SER A 238 -26.83 -29.96 5.80
C SER A 238 -27.66 -28.68 5.93
N SER A 239 -28.19 -28.16 4.82
CA SER A 239 -29.04 -26.96 4.84
C SER A 239 -30.28 -27.16 5.72
N PRO A 240 -30.59 -26.26 6.68
CA PRO A 240 -31.87 -26.27 7.35
C PRO A 240 -32.96 -25.77 6.39
N ALA A 241 -34.09 -26.47 6.35
CA ALA A 241 -35.30 -25.97 5.70
C ALA A 241 -35.88 -24.77 6.49
N PRO A 242 -36.58 -23.82 5.84
CA PRO A 242 -37.21 -22.70 6.52
C PRO A 242 -38.33 -23.20 7.43
N THR A 243 -38.08 -23.25 8.74
CA THR A 243 -39.11 -23.59 9.72
C THR A 243 -40.05 -22.39 9.86
N SER A 244 -41.36 -22.62 9.75
CA SER A 244 -42.38 -21.60 9.92
C SER A 244 -42.29 -20.95 11.30
N LEU A 245 -42.26 -19.61 11.34
CA LEU A 245 -42.17 -18.82 12.57
C LEU A 245 -43.49 -18.83 13.33
N GLU A 246 -43.76 -19.90 14.07
CA GLU A 246 -44.88 -19.94 15.01
C GLU A 246 -44.65 -19.02 16.22
N ASN A 247 -45.74 -18.44 16.71
CA ASN A 247 -45.76 -17.27 17.59
C ASN A 247 -45.10 -17.48 18.97
N VAL A 248 -43.79 -17.23 19.06
CA VAL A 248 -43.13 -16.85 20.32
C VAL A 248 -43.16 -15.33 20.46
N ALA A 249 -43.75 -14.81 21.54
CA ALA A 249 -43.90 -13.36 21.76
C ALA A 249 -42.55 -12.66 22.05
N ILE A 250 -41.86 -12.24 20.99
CA ILE A 250 -40.64 -11.42 21.08
C ILE A 250 -41.02 -10.02 21.60
N PRO A 251 -40.37 -9.50 22.66
CA PRO A 251 -40.69 -8.18 23.19
C PRO A 251 -40.40 -7.07 22.17
N THR A 252 -41.38 -6.18 21.95
CA THR A 252 -41.26 -5.09 20.97
C THR A 252 -40.13 -4.13 21.33
N SER A 253 -39.25 -3.91 20.35
CA SER A 253 -38.08 -3.03 20.46
C SER A 253 -37.86 -2.29 19.15
N MET A 254 -37.16 -1.16 19.19
CA MET A 254 -36.87 -0.38 17.99
C MET A 254 -36.11 -1.22 16.93
N SER A 255 -35.25 -2.15 17.33
CA SER A 255 -34.54 -3.05 16.41
C SER A 255 -35.43 -4.12 15.78
N THR A 256 -36.41 -4.67 16.50
CA THR A 256 -37.34 -5.68 15.95
C THR A 256 -38.42 -5.06 15.06
N LEU A 257 -38.86 -3.84 15.38
CA LEU A 257 -39.72 -3.05 14.49
C LEU A 257 -38.98 -2.76 13.18
N LEU A 258 -37.74 -2.28 13.28
CA LEU A 258 -36.92 -1.95 12.11
C LEU A 258 -36.58 -3.18 11.26
N SER A 259 -36.31 -4.35 11.85
CA SER A 259 -36.06 -5.58 11.07
C SER A 259 -37.30 -6.04 10.31
N ARG A 260 -38.51 -5.91 10.87
CA ARG A 260 -39.78 -6.14 10.13
C ARG A 260 -39.97 -5.13 8.99
N TYR A 261 -39.63 -3.87 9.20
CA TYR A 261 -39.71 -2.82 8.17
C TYR A 261 -38.72 -3.07 7.02
N VAL A 262 -37.48 -3.41 7.36
CA VAL A 262 -36.42 -3.77 6.41
C VAL A 262 -36.78 -5.04 5.64
N TYR A 263 -37.35 -6.06 6.30
CA TYR A 263 -37.87 -7.26 5.64
C TYR A 263 -38.89 -6.89 4.56
N HIS A 264 -39.95 -6.18 4.93
CA HIS A 264 -41.05 -5.79 4.04
C HIS A 264 -40.58 -4.93 2.85
N LEU A 265 -39.58 -4.07 3.04
CA LEU A 265 -38.99 -3.28 1.94
C LEU A 265 -38.04 -4.11 1.05
N SER A 266 -37.47 -5.20 1.56
CA SER A 266 -36.50 -6.04 0.84
C SER A 266 -37.10 -7.26 0.14
N ASP A 267 -38.27 -7.72 0.59
CA ASP A 267 -39.07 -8.78 -0.04
C ASP A 267 -39.88 -8.24 -1.23
N VAL A 268 -39.68 -8.84 -2.40
CA VAL A 268 -40.33 -8.46 -3.65
C VAL A 268 -41.85 -8.73 -3.63
N ALA A 269 -42.33 -9.68 -2.82
CA ALA A 269 -43.76 -9.92 -2.66
C ALA A 269 -44.44 -8.83 -1.81
N SER A 270 -43.81 -8.44 -0.69
CA SER A 270 -44.34 -7.45 0.25
C SER A 270 -44.34 -6.00 -0.27
N GLN A 271 -43.52 -5.65 -1.28
CA GLN A 271 -43.33 -4.27 -1.75
C GLN A 271 -44.59 -3.56 -2.27
N ASN A 272 -45.65 -4.29 -2.63
CA ASN A 272 -46.90 -3.72 -3.16
C ASN A 272 -47.97 -3.44 -2.09
N GLU A 273 -47.78 -3.88 -0.84
CA GLU A 273 -48.73 -3.68 0.26
C GLU A 273 -48.28 -2.54 1.20
N PRO A 274 -49.20 -1.87 1.92
CA PRO A 274 -48.84 -0.86 2.91
C PRO A 274 -48.41 -1.51 4.24
N PHE A 275 -47.22 -1.16 4.76
CA PHE A 275 -46.70 -1.71 6.02
C PHE A 275 -47.63 -1.43 7.22
N VAL A 276 -48.18 -2.48 7.84
CA VAL A 276 -49.06 -2.36 9.00
C VAL A 276 -48.28 -2.56 10.32
N CYS A 277 -48.10 -1.46 11.08
CA CYS A 277 -47.68 -1.56 12.48
C CYS A 277 -48.72 -2.29 13.33
N THR A 278 -48.28 -3.25 14.14
CA THR A 278 -49.12 -3.84 15.20
C THR A 278 -49.48 -2.80 16.24
N ARG A 279 -50.50 -3.10 17.07
CA ARG A 279 -50.92 -2.23 18.17
C ARG A 279 -49.78 -1.99 19.18
N GLN A 280 -49.03 -3.04 19.53
CA GLN A 280 -47.92 -2.95 20.49
C GLN A 280 -46.73 -2.12 19.96
N GLU A 281 -46.52 -2.05 18.64
CA GLU A 281 -45.50 -1.21 18.03
C GLU A 281 -45.92 0.27 17.99
N ARG A 282 -47.21 0.56 17.74
CA ARG A 282 -47.75 1.93 17.85
C ARG A 282 -47.65 2.46 19.28
N GLU A 283 -48.16 1.71 20.26
CA GLU A 283 -48.05 2.06 21.69
C GLU A 283 -46.58 2.21 22.16
N TYR A 284 -45.62 1.53 21.52
CA TYR A 284 -44.19 1.69 21.79
C TYR A 284 -43.61 2.99 21.19
N LEU A 285 -43.97 3.32 19.94
CA LEU A 285 -43.53 4.54 19.26
C LEU A 285 -44.09 5.80 19.94
N GLU A 286 -45.37 5.79 20.31
CA GLU A 286 -46.05 6.85 21.06
C GLU A 286 -45.33 7.12 22.40
N ARG A 287 -45.04 6.07 23.18
CA ARG A 287 -44.24 6.17 24.43
C ARG A 287 -42.78 6.60 24.23
N LYS A 288 -42.30 6.65 22.99
CA LYS A 288 -40.97 7.15 22.62
C LYS A 288 -40.97 8.50 21.91
N GLY A 289 -42.13 9.04 21.56
CA GLY A 289 -42.25 10.29 20.80
C GLY A 289 -41.69 10.22 19.38
N VAL A 290 -41.56 9.04 18.78
CA VAL A 290 -40.96 8.84 17.44
C VAL A 290 -42.04 8.63 16.39
N ALA A 291 -42.08 9.51 15.38
CA ALA A 291 -43.01 9.38 14.25
C ALA A 291 -42.70 8.16 13.36
N HIS A 292 -43.75 7.58 12.75
CA HIS A 292 -43.63 6.40 11.88
C HIS A 292 -42.71 6.64 10.67
N GLU A 293 -42.84 7.80 10.04
CA GLU A 293 -42.07 8.22 8.85
C GLU A 293 -40.56 8.25 9.11
N LEU A 294 -40.14 8.55 10.35
CA LEU A 294 -38.73 8.51 10.75
C LEU A 294 -38.19 7.07 10.72
N VAL A 295 -38.96 6.10 11.24
CA VAL A 295 -38.59 4.68 11.21
C VAL A 295 -38.49 4.16 9.77
N GLN A 296 -39.42 4.59 8.90
CA GLN A 296 -39.35 4.33 7.45
C GLN A 296 -38.08 4.93 6.83
N SER A 297 -37.73 6.17 7.16
CA SER A 297 -36.49 6.82 6.67
C SER A 297 -35.22 6.07 7.10
N TRP A 298 -35.21 5.51 8.32
CA TRP A 298 -34.11 4.71 8.85
C TRP A 298 -34.00 3.35 8.16
N ALA A 299 -35.13 2.71 7.83
CA ALA A 299 -35.15 1.47 7.06
C ALA A 299 -34.67 1.68 5.62
N MET A 300 -35.11 2.75 4.95
CA MET A 300 -34.61 3.15 3.61
C MET A 300 -33.11 3.46 3.63
N SER A 301 -32.61 4.17 4.65
CA SER A 301 -31.18 4.45 4.86
C SER A 301 -30.32 3.18 4.97
N ILE A 302 -30.87 2.07 5.50
CA ILE A 302 -30.16 0.79 5.56
C ILE A 302 -30.05 0.14 4.19
N LEU A 303 -31.10 0.19 3.37
CA LEU A 303 -31.16 -0.47 2.06
C LEU A 303 -30.46 0.32 0.94
N GLU A 304 -30.42 1.65 1.03
CA GLU A 304 -29.84 2.58 0.04
C GLU A 304 -28.37 2.26 -0.28
N GLU A 305 -28.04 1.95 -1.54
CA GLU A 305 -26.67 1.53 -1.93
C GLU A 305 -25.64 2.66 -1.78
N ASN A 306 -26.01 3.89 -2.14
CA ASN A 306 -25.09 5.04 -2.11
C ASN A 306 -24.93 5.57 -0.69
N SER A 307 -23.71 5.52 -0.15
CA SER A 307 -23.48 5.91 1.25
C SER A 307 -23.82 7.38 1.51
N HIS A 308 -23.71 8.26 0.50
CA HIS A 308 -24.08 9.66 0.60
C HIS A 308 -25.57 9.84 0.97
N TYR A 309 -26.49 9.29 0.16
CA TYR A 309 -27.93 9.44 0.40
C TYR A 309 -28.36 8.76 1.70
N ALA A 310 -27.81 7.58 1.98
CA ALA A 310 -28.06 6.86 3.23
C ALA A 310 -27.68 7.69 4.48
N SER A 311 -26.69 8.60 4.40
CA SER A 311 -26.23 9.40 5.54
C SER A 311 -27.06 10.63 5.90
N ARG A 312 -28.11 10.96 5.13
CA ARG A 312 -29.03 12.08 5.44
C ARG A 312 -29.65 12.01 6.84
N VAL A 313 -29.85 10.79 7.34
CA VAL A 313 -30.31 10.48 8.71
C VAL A 313 -29.35 10.99 9.81
N PHE A 314 -28.12 11.39 9.46
CA PHE A 314 -27.12 11.96 10.36
C PHE A 314 -26.79 13.44 10.08
N GLU A 315 -27.53 14.11 9.19
CA GLU A 315 -27.32 15.52 8.87
C GLU A 315 -27.85 16.46 9.99
N ARG A 316 -27.32 17.69 10.04
CA ARG A 316 -27.73 18.68 11.06
C ARG A 316 -29.18 19.10 10.83
N GLY A 317 -30.03 18.92 11.85
CA GLY A 317 -31.47 19.23 11.79
C GLY A 317 -32.38 18.01 11.64
N ALA A 318 -31.83 16.82 11.35
CA ALA A 318 -32.58 15.58 11.47
C ALA A 318 -32.75 15.18 12.95
N GLU A 319 -33.85 14.47 13.27
CA GLU A 319 -34.02 13.86 14.59
C GLU A 319 -32.95 12.79 14.86
N ASN A 320 -32.49 12.71 16.11
CA ASN A 320 -31.35 11.87 16.49
C ASN A 320 -31.66 10.37 16.36
N PRO A 321 -31.05 9.64 15.40
CA PRO A 321 -31.26 8.20 15.28
C PRO A 321 -30.72 7.42 16.51
N PRO A 322 -31.39 6.31 16.88
CA PRO A 322 -30.88 5.37 17.87
C PRO A 322 -29.42 4.98 17.64
N PHE A 323 -28.59 4.96 18.69
CA PHE A 323 -27.13 4.79 18.58
C PHE A 323 -26.71 3.49 17.86
N PHE A 324 -27.53 2.43 17.93
CA PHE A 324 -27.27 1.18 17.20
C PHE A 324 -27.32 1.35 15.67
N LEU A 325 -28.04 2.36 15.14
CA LEU A 325 -28.05 2.69 13.71
C LEU A 325 -26.72 3.28 13.27
N VAL A 326 -26.08 4.13 14.07
CA VAL A 326 -24.73 4.65 13.79
C VAL A 326 -23.73 3.49 13.77
N LEU A 327 -23.81 2.58 14.74
CA LEU A 327 -23.00 1.36 14.77
C LEU A 327 -23.26 0.46 13.54
N LEU A 328 -24.51 0.30 13.12
CA LEU A 328 -24.93 -0.52 11.98
C LEU A 328 -24.45 0.10 10.66
N PHE A 329 -24.63 1.40 10.45
CA PHE A 329 -24.11 2.14 9.30
C PHE A 329 -22.59 1.96 9.18
N LEU A 330 -21.86 2.08 10.30
CA LEU A 330 -20.43 1.81 10.36
C LEU A 330 -20.03 0.34 10.09
N ARG A 331 -20.97 -0.64 10.07
CA ARG A 331 -20.72 -2.00 9.55
C ARG A 331 -20.59 -2.06 8.03
N ARG A 332 -21.05 -1.06 7.26
CA ARG A 332 -20.87 -1.01 5.80
C ARG A 332 -19.40 -1.22 5.40
N GLU A 333 -19.16 -1.85 4.25
CA GLU A 333 -17.81 -2.16 3.78
C GLU A 333 -17.02 -0.92 3.37
N THR A 334 -17.69 -0.03 2.65
CA THR A 334 -17.19 1.25 2.13
C THR A 334 -18.15 2.37 2.52
N ILE A 335 -17.59 3.54 2.79
CA ILE A 335 -18.29 4.78 3.10
C ILE A 335 -17.41 5.88 2.49
N ARG A 336 -17.98 6.75 1.63
CA ARG A 336 -17.21 7.86 1.02
C ARG A 336 -16.69 8.82 2.09
N ARG A 337 -15.59 9.52 1.82
CA ARG A 337 -15.02 10.54 2.72
C ARG A 337 -16.05 11.56 3.20
N TYR A 338 -16.83 12.11 2.27
CA TYR A 338 -17.86 13.11 2.56
C TYR A 338 -18.87 12.58 3.59
N THR A 339 -19.43 11.41 3.29
CA THR A 339 -20.34 10.64 4.14
C THR A 339 -19.76 10.39 5.54
N LEU A 340 -18.49 10.00 5.62
CA LEU A 340 -17.78 9.80 6.88
C LEU A 340 -17.73 11.09 7.72
N GLY A 341 -17.56 12.24 7.07
CA GLY A 341 -17.56 13.57 7.70
C GLY A 341 -18.91 13.98 8.29
N VAL A 342 -20.03 13.58 7.67
CA VAL A 342 -21.38 13.74 8.25
C VAL A 342 -21.46 12.92 9.54
N VAL A 343 -21.10 11.63 9.48
CA VAL A 343 -21.13 10.71 10.64
C VAL A 343 -20.19 11.14 11.77
N PHE A 344 -19.01 11.70 11.47
CA PHE A 344 -18.10 12.24 12.48
C PHE A 344 -18.69 13.47 13.19
N ARG A 345 -19.31 14.41 12.46
CA ARG A 345 -19.98 15.58 13.07
C ARG A 345 -21.15 15.17 13.96
N HIS A 346 -21.93 14.19 13.53
CA HIS A 346 -23.00 13.60 14.33
C HIS A 346 -22.44 12.95 15.61
N LEU A 347 -21.45 12.07 15.48
CA LEU A 347 -20.83 11.39 16.63
C LEU A 347 -20.22 12.33 17.66
N ALA A 348 -19.57 13.44 17.25
CA ALA A 348 -19.00 14.41 18.16
C ALA A 348 -20.08 14.95 19.13
N SER A 349 -21.15 15.52 18.56
CA SER A 349 -22.26 16.10 19.31
C SER A 349 -23.02 15.06 20.15
N ARG A 350 -23.29 13.87 19.61
CA ARG A 350 -24.00 12.80 20.32
C ARG A 350 -23.20 12.27 21.51
N LEU A 351 -21.89 12.07 21.35
CA LEU A 351 -21.01 11.58 22.43
C LEU A 351 -20.75 12.65 23.51
N GLU A 352 -20.98 13.94 23.25
CA GLU A 352 -20.99 14.98 24.29
C GLU A 352 -22.23 14.91 25.19
N GLN A 353 -23.37 14.46 24.64
CA GLN A 353 -24.67 14.43 25.31
C GLN A 353 -25.00 13.08 25.96
N GLU A 354 -24.65 11.95 25.33
CA GLU A 354 -25.00 10.61 25.80
C GLU A 354 -23.86 9.91 26.55
N SER A 355 -24.20 9.20 27.64
CA SER A 355 -23.28 8.26 28.28
C SER A 355 -23.22 6.93 27.51
N VAL A 356 -22.02 6.37 27.38
CA VAL A 356 -21.74 5.25 26.46
C VAL A 356 -21.00 4.13 27.19
N SER A 357 -21.36 2.87 26.92
CA SER A 357 -20.72 1.72 27.55
C SER A 357 -19.36 1.40 26.90
N TRP A 358 -18.45 0.81 27.67
CA TRP A 358 -17.15 0.31 27.19
C TRP A 358 -17.26 -0.58 25.93
N GLN A 359 -18.34 -1.37 25.79
CA GLN A 359 -18.57 -2.22 24.61
C GLN A 359 -18.91 -1.39 23.37
N VAL A 360 -19.78 -0.39 23.51
CA VAL A 360 -20.14 0.51 22.40
C VAL A 360 -18.92 1.34 21.98
N LEU A 361 -18.15 1.86 22.95
CA LEU A 361 -16.91 2.58 22.68
C LEU A 361 -15.91 1.70 21.91
N ASP A 362 -15.69 0.45 22.32
CA ASP A 362 -14.78 -0.48 21.64
C ASP A 362 -15.21 -0.81 20.20
N LEU A 363 -16.53 -0.92 19.96
CA LEU A 363 -17.08 -1.08 18.61
C LEU A 363 -16.93 0.18 17.75
N LEU A 364 -17.12 1.38 18.33
CA LEU A 364 -16.84 2.66 17.66
C LEU A 364 -15.38 2.73 17.24
N VAL A 365 -14.42 2.55 18.17
CA VAL A 365 -12.97 2.54 17.86
C VAL A 365 -12.67 1.62 16.69
N THR A 366 -13.15 0.38 16.76
CA THR A 366 -12.87 -0.67 15.78
C THR A 366 -13.44 -0.31 14.39
N ARG A 367 -14.64 0.28 14.32
CA ARG A 367 -15.31 0.59 13.03
C ARG A 367 -14.90 1.96 12.46
N LEU A 368 -14.67 2.97 13.29
CA LEU A 368 -14.20 4.30 12.88
C LEU A 368 -12.78 4.24 12.31
N LEU A 369 -11.84 3.61 13.03
CA LEU A 369 -10.46 3.45 12.54
C LEU A 369 -10.37 2.53 11.32
N ARG A 370 -11.31 1.59 11.14
CA ARG A 370 -11.43 0.81 9.89
C ARG A 370 -11.70 1.70 8.68
N HIS A 371 -12.62 2.66 8.81
CA HIS A 371 -13.01 3.55 7.72
C HIS A 371 -12.02 4.69 7.50
N ALA A 372 -11.52 5.32 8.57
CA ALA A 372 -10.48 6.34 8.48
C ALA A 372 -9.20 5.80 7.80
N ARG A 373 -8.75 4.59 8.15
CA ARG A 373 -7.59 3.96 7.47
C ARG A 373 -7.86 3.54 6.03
N LYS A 374 -9.12 3.39 5.60
CA LYS A 374 -9.47 3.17 4.18
C LYS A 374 -9.45 4.49 3.40
N MET A 375 -10.13 5.52 3.91
CA MET A 375 -10.54 6.69 3.10
C MET A 375 -10.09 8.05 3.65
N TRP A 376 -9.62 8.18 4.90
CA TRP A 376 -9.32 9.49 5.51
C TRP A 376 -8.35 9.37 6.70
N SER A 377 -7.08 9.11 6.40
CA SER A 377 -6.03 8.87 7.41
C SER A 377 -5.79 10.05 8.34
N GLU A 378 -6.06 11.26 7.86
CA GLU A 378 -5.82 12.53 8.54
C GLU A 378 -6.76 12.75 9.72
N SER A 379 -7.91 12.06 9.74
CA SER A 379 -8.85 12.04 10.86
C SER A 379 -8.43 11.16 12.03
N ILE A 380 -7.40 10.30 11.87
CA ILE A 380 -7.00 9.30 12.88
C ILE A 380 -6.60 9.94 14.24
N PRO A 381 -5.87 11.07 14.32
CA PRO A 381 -5.58 11.76 15.59
C PRO A 381 -6.84 12.33 16.27
N TRP A 382 -7.82 12.78 15.49
CA TRP A 382 -9.10 13.29 16.00
C TRP A 382 -9.93 12.15 16.60
N ILE A 383 -10.01 11.00 15.91
CA ILE A 383 -10.66 9.79 16.44
C ILE A 383 -9.97 9.35 17.75
N ALA A 384 -8.64 9.35 17.80
CA ALA A 384 -7.92 8.99 19.01
C ALA A 384 -8.27 9.91 20.19
N THR A 385 -8.23 11.24 20.00
CA THR A 385 -8.62 12.21 21.04
C THR A 385 -10.06 12.02 21.51
N LEU A 386 -11.03 12.00 20.59
CA LEU A 386 -12.45 11.83 20.92
C LEU A 386 -12.71 10.56 21.72
N ILE A 387 -12.04 9.45 21.40
CA ILE A 387 -12.17 8.19 22.11
C ILE A 387 -11.56 8.24 23.51
N LEU A 388 -10.39 8.87 23.67
CA LEU A 388 -9.73 9.02 24.97
C LEU A 388 -10.54 9.91 25.92
N GLU A 389 -11.12 11.01 25.43
CA GLU A 389 -12.02 11.90 26.19
C GLU A 389 -13.31 11.21 26.68
N LYS A 390 -13.81 10.21 25.95
CA LYS A 390 -14.95 9.39 26.43
C LYS A 390 -14.48 8.27 27.34
N ALA A 391 -13.31 7.68 27.09
CA ALA A 391 -12.72 6.68 27.97
C ALA A 391 -12.42 7.26 29.38
N SER A 392 -11.88 8.49 29.46
CA SER A 392 -11.61 9.18 30.72
C SER A 392 -12.90 9.44 31.50
N LYS A 393 -13.92 10.02 30.85
CA LYS A 393 -15.24 10.26 31.47
C LYS A 393 -15.90 8.98 31.98
N ILE A 394 -15.78 7.85 31.29
CA ILE A 394 -16.32 6.55 31.75
C ILE A 394 -15.47 5.95 32.91
N TYR A 395 -14.19 6.29 32.99
CA TYR A 395 -13.30 5.89 34.08
C TYR A 395 -13.58 6.71 35.36
N GLU A 396 -13.71 8.02 35.22
CA GLU A 396 -13.93 9.01 36.28
C GLU A 396 -15.34 8.97 36.90
N SER A 397 -16.37 8.54 36.15
CA SER A 397 -17.77 8.62 36.59
C SER A 397 -18.20 7.66 37.72
N ASN A 398 -17.27 7.10 38.50
CA ASN A 398 -17.57 6.09 39.52
C ASN A 398 -16.64 6.25 40.74
N GLY A 399 -17.19 6.64 41.89
CA GLY A 399 -16.43 6.83 43.13
C GLY A 399 -16.02 5.52 43.83
N ASP A 400 -14.86 5.59 44.50
CA ASP A 400 -14.30 4.86 45.65
C ASP A 400 -14.38 3.32 45.75
N ASN A 401 -15.16 2.62 44.91
CA ASN A 401 -15.22 1.17 44.91
C ASN A 401 -13.95 0.58 44.27
N SER A 402 -12.97 0.22 45.10
CA SER A 402 -11.67 -0.31 44.69
C SER A 402 -11.74 -1.45 43.67
N ALA A 403 -12.67 -2.40 43.84
CA ALA A 403 -12.89 -3.50 42.90
C ALA A 403 -13.41 -3.03 41.53
N LEU A 404 -14.25 -1.99 41.50
CA LEU A 404 -14.70 -1.34 40.27
C LEU A 404 -13.54 -0.57 39.60
N VAL A 405 -12.73 0.15 40.39
CA VAL A 405 -11.54 0.86 39.91
C VAL A 405 -10.55 -0.11 39.25
N SER A 406 -10.18 -1.22 39.92
CA SER A 406 -9.31 -2.24 39.33
C SER A 406 -9.89 -2.83 38.04
N ARG A 407 -11.22 -3.06 37.98
CA ARG A 407 -11.91 -3.56 36.79
C ARG A 407 -11.90 -2.54 35.65
N ASN A 408 -12.08 -1.25 35.93
CA ASN A 408 -12.05 -0.18 34.94
C ASN A 408 -10.62 0.13 34.48
N HIS A 409 -9.62 0.07 35.35
CA HIS A 409 -8.20 0.17 34.98
C HIS A 409 -7.78 -0.97 34.04
N ARG A 410 -8.21 -2.21 34.31
CA ARG A 410 -8.00 -3.34 33.39
C ARG A 410 -8.66 -3.10 32.02
N LYS A 411 -9.90 -2.59 31.97
CA LYS A 411 -10.57 -2.23 30.71
C LYS A 411 -9.84 -1.10 29.97
N MET A 412 -9.38 -0.08 30.68
CA MET A 412 -8.62 1.03 30.11
C MET A 412 -7.31 0.53 29.49
N THR A 413 -6.56 -0.29 30.23
CA THR A 413 -5.34 -0.95 29.72
C THR A 413 -5.62 -1.77 28.45
N GLN A 414 -6.72 -2.53 28.43
CA GLN A 414 -7.15 -3.28 27.26
C GLN A 414 -7.56 -2.35 26.09
N LEU A 415 -8.28 -1.26 26.34
CA LEU A 415 -8.72 -0.30 25.33
C LEU A 415 -7.53 0.44 24.72
N CYS A 416 -6.63 1.01 25.53
CA CYS A 416 -5.47 1.76 25.05
C CYS A 416 -4.51 0.85 24.25
N ASN A 417 -4.22 -0.36 24.72
CA ASN A 417 -3.37 -1.30 23.97
C ASN A 417 -4.06 -1.81 22.69
N LYS A 418 -5.39 -2.02 22.69
CA LYS A 418 -6.15 -2.32 21.47
C LYS A 418 -6.13 -1.13 20.50
N LEU A 419 -6.32 0.08 21.00
CA LEU A 419 -6.27 1.33 20.22
C LEU A 419 -4.90 1.49 19.54
N LEU A 420 -3.78 1.37 20.27
CA LEU A 420 -2.44 1.32 19.69
C LEU A 420 -2.34 0.27 18.57
N SER A 421 -2.83 -0.95 18.81
CA SER A 421 -2.78 -2.05 17.83
C SER A 421 -3.60 -1.79 16.55
N LEU A 422 -4.75 -1.11 16.66
CA LEU A 422 -5.59 -0.71 15.53
C LEU A 422 -5.00 0.49 14.77
N LEU A 423 -4.42 1.45 15.49
CA LEU A 423 -3.66 2.57 14.93
C LEU A 423 -2.45 2.08 14.12
N ALA A 424 -1.81 0.97 14.50
CA ALA A 424 -0.66 0.41 13.80
C ALA A 424 -0.98 -0.40 12.53
N LEU A 425 -2.24 -0.58 12.15
CA LEU A 425 -2.58 -1.27 10.91
C LEU A 425 -2.41 -0.29 9.73
N PRO A 426 -1.80 -0.68 8.60
CA PRO A 426 -1.48 0.27 7.53
C PRO A 426 -2.73 0.92 6.92
N ALA A 427 -2.63 2.18 6.49
CA ALA A 427 -3.66 2.81 5.67
C ALA A 427 -3.73 2.17 4.27
N THR A 428 -4.87 2.25 3.60
CA THR A 428 -5.06 1.74 2.22
C THR A 428 -4.44 2.70 1.20
N LEU A 429 -4.56 4.00 1.44
CA LEU A 429 -4.04 5.06 0.60
C LEU A 429 -2.71 5.56 1.19
N ARG A 430 -1.68 5.67 0.34
CA ARG A 430 -0.37 6.28 0.64
C ARG A 430 0.20 5.94 2.04
N PRO A 431 0.29 4.65 2.44
CA PRO A 431 0.56 4.23 3.82
C PRO A 431 1.82 4.82 4.47
N MET A 432 2.91 5.02 3.70
CA MET A 432 4.17 5.59 4.20
C MET A 432 4.12 7.11 4.47
N ILE A 433 3.04 7.79 4.05
CA ILE A 433 2.76 9.20 4.37
C ILE A 433 1.69 9.26 5.47
N ALA A 434 0.65 8.40 5.35
CA ALA A 434 -0.42 8.27 6.33
C ALA A 434 0.10 7.92 7.74
N SER A 435 1.21 7.20 7.85
CA SER A 435 1.82 6.79 9.13
C SER A 435 2.09 7.96 10.08
N ARG A 436 2.38 9.18 9.61
CA ARG A 436 2.55 10.36 10.46
C ARG A 436 1.28 10.75 11.24
N HIS A 437 0.10 10.47 10.69
CA HIS A 437 -1.17 10.64 11.40
C HIS A 437 -1.43 9.50 12.40
N GLN A 438 -0.92 8.30 12.10
CA GLN A 438 -1.00 7.13 12.98
C GLN A 438 -0.04 7.28 14.18
N GLU A 439 1.16 7.81 13.95
CA GLU A 439 2.16 8.19 14.95
C GLU A 439 1.63 9.27 15.90
N ASN A 440 1.09 10.37 15.39
CA ASN A 440 0.50 11.45 16.20
C ASN A 440 -0.62 10.90 17.11
N ALA A 441 -1.46 10.02 16.59
CA ALA A 441 -2.49 9.33 17.37
C ALA A 441 -1.89 8.37 18.44
N GLN A 442 -0.81 7.64 18.12
CA GLN A 442 -0.13 6.79 19.11
C GLN A 442 0.53 7.61 20.23
N PHE A 443 1.15 8.74 19.92
CA PHE A 443 1.72 9.63 20.95
C PHE A 443 0.64 10.18 21.90
N ARG A 444 -0.54 10.58 21.39
CA ARG A 444 -1.67 10.98 22.25
C ARG A 444 -2.10 9.87 23.20
N VAL A 445 -2.17 8.62 22.71
CA VAL A 445 -2.52 7.45 23.54
C VAL A 445 -1.44 7.15 24.57
N LEU A 446 -0.15 7.29 24.23
CA LEU A 446 0.97 7.08 25.16
C LEU A 446 1.03 8.17 26.24
N GLN A 447 0.85 9.43 25.87
CA GLN A 447 0.77 10.55 26.81
C GLN A 447 -0.41 10.37 27.78
N PHE A 448 -1.57 9.95 27.26
CA PHE A 448 -2.73 9.59 28.09
C PHE A 448 -2.41 8.41 29.03
N MET A 449 -1.77 7.34 28.54
CA MET A 449 -1.40 6.19 29.37
C MET A 449 -0.43 6.55 30.50
N ALA A 450 0.50 7.47 30.26
CA ALA A 450 1.46 7.96 31.25
C ALA A 450 0.85 8.96 32.27
N GLY A 451 -0.27 9.61 31.93
CA GLY A 451 -0.91 10.63 32.77
C GLY A 451 -1.76 10.10 33.93
N TYR A 452 -1.97 8.79 34.04
CA TYR A 452 -2.70 8.16 35.15
C TYR A 452 -1.77 7.71 36.27
N SER A 453 -2.28 7.67 37.50
CA SER A 453 -1.64 7.02 38.65
C SER A 453 -2.50 5.83 39.11
N PRO A 454 -1.98 4.59 39.13
CA PRO A 454 -0.73 4.16 38.50
C PRO A 454 -0.79 4.27 36.97
N ALA A 455 0.36 4.39 36.32
CA ALA A 455 0.46 4.52 34.86
C ALA A 455 -0.07 3.27 34.13
N ILE A 456 -0.79 3.49 33.03
CA ILE A 456 -1.44 2.42 32.28
C ILE A 456 -0.39 1.66 31.46
N ALA A 457 -0.17 0.38 31.80
CA ALA A 457 0.93 -0.40 31.24
C ALA A 457 0.86 -0.62 29.72
N VAL A 458 1.99 -0.42 29.04
CA VAL A 458 2.18 -0.84 27.64
C VAL A 458 2.46 -2.35 27.61
N THR A 459 1.66 -3.09 26.84
CA THR A 459 1.82 -4.53 26.64
C THR A 459 2.63 -4.84 25.38
N ARG A 460 3.07 -6.10 25.20
CA ARG A 460 3.74 -6.54 23.96
C ARG A 460 2.98 -6.15 22.68
N THR A 461 1.64 -6.13 22.67
CA THR A 461 0.88 -5.69 21.48
C THR A 461 0.96 -4.18 21.27
N GLY A 462 1.05 -3.38 22.34
CA GLY A 462 1.35 -1.95 22.29
C GLY A 462 2.75 -1.65 21.78
N PHE A 463 3.79 -2.28 22.35
CA PHE A 463 5.18 -2.12 21.88
C PHE A 463 5.34 -2.49 20.40
N ARG A 464 4.84 -3.66 19.97
CA ARG A 464 4.80 -4.05 18.56
C ARG A 464 4.03 -3.07 17.68
N ALA A 465 2.97 -2.44 18.20
CA ALA A 465 2.19 -1.47 17.46
C ALA A 465 2.96 -0.16 17.21
N ILE A 466 3.73 0.32 18.18
CA ILE A 466 4.54 1.54 18.06
C ILE A 466 5.74 1.29 17.14
N ALA A 467 6.46 0.17 17.35
CA ALA A 467 7.56 -0.26 16.49
C ALA A 467 7.14 -0.41 15.01
N ARG A 468 5.94 -0.94 14.75
CA ARG A 468 5.38 -1.08 13.40
C ARG A 468 5.07 0.23 12.70
N ILE A 469 4.80 1.31 13.43
CA ILE A 469 4.68 2.64 12.84
C ILE A 469 6.08 3.21 12.61
N GLN A 470 6.99 3.19 13.58
CA GLN A 470 8.34 3.75 13.43
C GLN A 470 9.13 3.14 12.26
N LEU A 471 8.96 1.84 11.97
CA LEU A 471 9.51 1.18 10.76
C LEU A 471 9.05 1.78 9.41
N THR A 472 8.06 2.66 9.38
CA THR A 472 7.59 3.31 8.14
C THR A 472 8.15 4.72 7.93
N HIS A 473 8.73 5.34 8.96
CA HIS A 473 9.18 6.73 8.91
C HIS A 473 10.52 6.87 8.18
N PRO A 474 10.80 8.01 7.54
CA PRO A 474 12.16 8.31 7.07
C PRO A 474 13.12 8.43 8.26
N LYS A 475 14.43 8.28 8.00
CA LYS A 475 15.48 8.43 9.01
C LYS A 475 15.45 9.81 9.65
N THR A 476 15.61 9.89 10.98
CA THR A 476 15.95 11.14 11.69
C THR A 476 17.37 11.57 11.35
N GLU A 477 17.78 12.80 11.66
CA GLU A 477 19.15 13.25 11.41
C GLU A 477 20.20 12.37 12.12
N GLN A 478 19.92 11.87 13.35
CA GLN A 478 20.75 10.86 14.03
C GLN A 478 20.80 9.52 13.27
N GLU A 479 19.66 9.04 12.78
CA GLU A 479 19.59 7.79 12.00
C GLU A 479 20.23 7.94 10.60
N LYS A 480 20.34 9.17 10.07
CA LYS A 480 21.09 9.49 8.84
C LYS A 480 22.59 9.50 9.10
N ASP A 481 23.06 10.26 10.09
CA ASP A 481 24.47 10.31 10.50
C ASP A 481 25.02 8.90 10.74
N TRP A 482 24.30 8.08 11.51
CA TRP A 482 24.65 6.68 11.70
C TRP A 482 24.63 5.84 10.41
N ALA A 483 23.68 6.10 9.50
CA ALA A 483 23.61 5.39 8.22
C ALA A 483 24.68 5.84 7.21
N GLU A 484 25.28 7.02 7.40
CA GLU A 484 26.44 7.49 6.64
C GLU A 484 27.76 6.94 7.18
N LEU A 485 27.90 6.79 8.50
CA LEU A 485 29.04 6.14 9.15
C LEU A 485 29.12 4.62 8.89
N LYS A 486 28.15 4.04 8.17
CA LYS A 486 28.18 2.65 7.73
C LYS A 486 29.10 2.49 6.51
N GLY A 487 30.16 1.72 6.69
CA GLY A 487 31.21 1.49 5.69
C GLY A 487 30.73 0.83 4.39
N PRO A 488 31.58 0.80 3.35
CA PRO A 488 31.28 0.18 2.07
C PRO A 488 31.36 -1.36 2.12
N LEU A 489 31.93 -1.96 3.16
CA LEU A 489 31.98 -3.41 3.36
C LEU A 489 30.61 -4.02 3.75
N TRP A 490 30.52 -5.36 3.71
CA TRP A 490 29.36 -6.12 4.19
C TRP A 490 29.80 -7.22 5.20
N PRO A 491 29.23 -7.29 6.42
CA PRO A 491 28.23 -6.38 6.98
C PRO A 491 28.71 -4.91 7.08
N PRO A 492 27.79 -3.93 6.99
CA PRO A 492 28.08 -2.50 7.00
C PRO A 492 28.42 -2.02 8.42
N TRP A 493 29.61 -2.38 8.89
CA TRP A 493 30.19 -1.92 10.15
C TRP A 493 30.47 -0.41 10.13
N LYS A 494 30.57 0.18 11.33
CA LYS A 494 30.88 1.60 11.51
C LYS A 494 32.32 1.88 11.09
N GLU A 495 32.51 2.90 10.27
CA GLU A 495 33.80 3.51 9.94
C GLU A 495 33.78 4.96 10.42
N SER A 496 34.61 5.29 11.42
CA SER A 496 34.77 6.67 11.90
C SER A 496 35.38 7.54 10.79
N ARG A 497 34.70 8.64 10.42
CA ARG A 497 35.21 9.60 9.41
C ARG A 497 36.02 10.73 10.06
N THR A 498 35.72 11.02 11.32
CA THR A 498 36.33 12.05 12.17
C THR A 498 36.55 11.51 13.58
N ALA A 499 37.41 12.14 14.37
CA ALA A 499 37.61 11.78 15.78
C ALA A 499 36.31 11.88 16.60
N MET A 500 35.44 12.84 16.29
CA MET A 500 34.11 12.98 16.91
C MET A 500 33.16 11.81 16.61
N ASP A 501 33.47 10.96 15.64
CA ASP A 501 32.69 9.76 15.38
C ASP A 501 33.08 8.60 16.28
N GLU A 502 34.26 8.59 16.91
CA GLU A 502 34.77 7.46 17.69
C GLU A 502 33.82 7.08 18.84
N ASP A 503 33.33 8.08 19.59
CA ASP A 503 32.37 7.93 20.69
C ASP A 503 30.97 7.43 20.27
N LYS A 504 30.62 7.46 18.98
CA LYS A 504 29.29 7.03 18.49
C LYS A 504 29.14 5.51 18.58
N GLY A 505 28.73 5.01 19.75
CA GLY A 505 28.52 3.60 20.05
C GLY A 505 27.16 3.04 19.61
N TYR A 506 26.84 1.83 20.09
CA TYR A 506 25.60 1.12 19.77
C TYR A 506 24.33 1.95 20.05
N ASP A 507 24.25 2.62 21.20
CA ASP A 507 23.08 3.42 21.59
C ASP A 507 22.88 4.67 20.72
N TYR A 508 23.96 5.18 20.12
CA TYR A 508 23.86 6.22 19.09
C TYR A 508 23.24 5.63 17.82
N GLY A 509 23.69 4.44 17.41
CA GLY A 509 23.24 3.74 16.22
C GLY A 509 21.90 3.00 16.31
N ALA A 510 21.36 2.81 17.51
CA ALA A 510 20.05 2.19 17.70
C ALA A 510 18.94 3.11 17.18
N SER A 511 18.26 2.71 16.10
CA SER A 511 17.12 3.46 15.55
C SER A 511 15.95 3.52 16.52
N ARG A 512 14.97 4.41 16.28
CA ARG A 512 13.75 4.51 17.10
C ARG A 512 13.03 3.17 17.29
N THR A 513 13.02 2.32 16.27
CA THR A 513 12.41 0.98 16.35
C THR A 513 13.20 0.07 17.29
N SER A 514 14.52 0.02 17.15
CA SER A 514 15.43 -0.73 18.02
C SER A 514 15.28 -0.30 19.48
N LYS A 515 15.30 1.02 19.74
CA LYS A 515 15.05 1.63 21.06
C LYS A 515 13.69 1.24 21.66
N ILE A 516 12.61 1.14 20.87
CA ILE A 516 11.30 0.64 21.33
C ILE A 516 11.35 -0.86 21.67
N LEU A 517 12.09 -1.66 20.92
CA LEU A 517 12.25 -3.09 21.17
C LEU A 517 13.09 -3.35 22.42
N HIS A 518 14.13 -2.56 22.69
CA HIS A 518 14.86 -2.59 23.96
C HIS A 518 13.97 -2.23 25.16
N ARG A 519 13.18 -1.13 25.10
CA ARG A 519 12.19 -0.81 26.15
C ARG A 519 11.15 -1.91 26.36
N MET A 520 10.82 -2.68 25.32
CA MET A 520 9.95 -3.84 25.43
C MET A 520 10.64 -5.04 26.11
N PHE A 521 11.94 -5.25 25.88
CA PHE A 521 12.73 -6.28 26.55
C PHE A 521 12.95 -5.94 28.04
N GLU A 522 13.26 -4.68 28.36
CA GLU A 522 13.32 -4.13 29.72
C GLU A 522 12.00 -4.33 30.48
N ALA A 523 10.86 -4.15 29.80
CA ALA A 523 9.52 -4.43 30.33
C ALA A 523 9.19 -5.94 30.46
N GLY A 524 10.18 -6.83 30.41
CA GLY A 524 10.05 -8.27 30.66
C GLY A 524 9.46 -9.09 29.51
N TYR A 525 9.33 -8.53 28.30
CA TYR A 525 8.78 -9.25 27.14
C TYR A 525 9.90 -9.75 26.21
N PRO A 526 10.40 -11.00 26.34
CA PRO A 526 11.48 -11.51 25.48
C PRO A 526 11.13 -11.50 23.98
N ALA A 527 12.17 -11.41 23.15
CA ALA A 527 12.10 -11.49 21.70
C ALA A 527 11.45 -12.79 21.19
N ARG A 528 10.91 -12.73 19.97
CA ARG A 528 10.33 -13.85 19.22
C ARG A 528 10.47 -13.59 17.72
N SER A 529 10.04 -14.56 16.92
CA SER A 529 9.96 -14.56 15.43
C SER A 529 9.23 -13.41 14.71
N TRP A 530 8.81 -12.37 15.43
CA TRP A 530 8.33 -11.10 14.90
C TRP A 530 9.30 -9.96 15.25
N GLU A 531 9.71 -9.88 16.52
CA GLU A 531 10.70 -8.95 17.05
C GLU A 531 12.05 -9.08 16.34
N GLU A 532 12.56 -10.31 16.18
CA GLU A 532 13.81 -10.61 15.47
C GLU A 532 13.79 -10.10 14.02
N VAL A 533 12.64 -10.21 13.35
CA VAL A 533 12.46 -9.72 11.98
C VAL A 533 12.32 -8.20 11.96
N ALA A 534 11.70 -7.60 12.98
CA ALA A 534 11.60 -6.15 13.12
C ALA A 534 12.97 -5.49 13.37
N GLU A 535 13.83 -6.13 14.16
CA GLU A 535 15.19 -5.66 14.44
C GLU A 535 16.07 -5.64 13.17
N VAL A 536 15.97 -6.68 12.33
CA VAL A 536 16.65 -6.73 11.02
C VAL A 536 16.29 -5.52 10.15
N TYR A 537 15.02 -5.08 10.15
CA TYR A 537 14.60 -3.83 9.47
C TYR A 537 14.96 -2.55 10.24
N ALA A 538 15.11 -2.62 11.56
CA ALA A 538 15.51 -1.51 12.43
C ALA A 538 17.00 -1.14 12.30
N GLY A 539 17.85 -2.07 11.86
CA GLY A 539 19.25 -1.84 11.53
C GLY A 539 20.26 -2.85 12.09
N TRP A 540 19.81 -3.94 12.72
CA TRP A 540 20.65 -4.94 13.40
C TRP A 540 20.10 -6.37 13.20
N ASP A 541 20.96 -7.34 12.93
CA ASP A 541 20.58 -8.75 12.81
C ASP A 541 20.63 -9.49 14.17
N THR A 542 20.04 -10.66 14.19
CA THR A 542 20.02 -11.65 15.28
C THR A 542 21.39 -12.14 15.76
N ASP A 543 22.46 -11.89 15.01
CA ASP A 543 23.86 -12.14 15.40
C ASP A 543 24.61 -10.85 15.80
N LEU A 544 23.88 -9.74 15.99
CA LEU A 544 24.37 -8.39 16.28
C LEU A 544 25.18 -7.73 15.14
N SER A 545 25.23 -8.34 13.95
CA SER A 545 25.78 -7.64 12.78
C SER A 545 24.84 -6.49 12.33
N PRO A 546 25.39 -5.36 11.85
CA PRO A 546 24.58 -4.24 11.38
C PRO A 546 23.94 -4.56 10.02
N THR A 547 22.74 -4.01 9.80
CA THR A 547 22.03 -4.06 8.51
C THR A 547 21.69 -2.64 8.03
N ILE A 548 21.15 -2.49 6.82
CA ILE A 548 20.57 -1.22 6.38
C ILE A 548 19.17 -1.06 6.97
N GLN A 549 18.98 -0.08 7.85
CA GLN A 549 17.68 0.33 8.37
C GLN A 549 16.75 0.65 7.19
N THR A 550 15.69 -0.17 7.00
CA THR A 550 14.90 -0.17 5.76
C THR A 550 13.42 -0.03 6.06
N ARG A 551 12.79 0.96 5.42
CA ARG A 551 11.40 1.35 5.66
C ARG A 551 10.43 0.25 5.17
N THR A 552 9.57 -0.26 6.05
CA THR A 552 8.73 -1.42 5.75
C THR A 552 7.35 -1.39 6.42
N LEU A 553 6.36 -1.97 5.74
CA LEU A 553 4.99 -2.16 6.25
C LEU A 553 4.84 -3.56 6.86
N LEU A 554 5.59 -3.82 7.93
CA LEU A 554 5.63 -5.13 8.57
C LEU A 554 4.23 -5.54 9.11
N PRO A 555 3.71 -6.74 8.82
CA PRO A 555 2.35 -7.12 9.20
C PRO A 555 2.21 -7.40 10.70
N TYR A 556 0.98 -7.30 11.21
CA TYR A 556 0.66 -7.47 12.64
C TYR A 556 0.99 -8.86 13.19
N GLY A 557 0.90 -9.89 12.33
CA GLY A 557 1.37 -11.24 12.60
C GLY A 557 2.01 -11.81 11.34
N LEU A 558 3.03 -12.63 11.52
CA LEU A 558 3.79 -13.24 10.44
C LEU A 558 3.42 -14.73 10.34
N ARG A 559 2.76 -15.13 9.24
CA ARG A 559 2.49 -16.53 8.90
C ARG A 559 3.66 -17.12 8.10
N GLY A 560 3.76 -18.45 8.03
CA GLY A 560 4.87 -19.14 7.38
C GLY A 560 6.13 -19.20 8.25
N SER A 561 7.16 -19.93 7.81
CA SER A 561 8.37 -20.19 8.60
C SER A 561 9.07 -18.90 9.01
N HIS A 562 9.55 -18.86 10.26
CA HIS A 562 10.39 -17.76 10.74
C HIS A 562 11.67 -17.62 9.92
N THR A 563 12.38 -18.73 9.69
CA THR A 563 13.66 -18.76 8.95
C THR A 563 13.53 -18.14 7.55
N GLN A 564 12.48 -18.51 6.81
CA GLN A 564 12.21 -17.96 5.47
C GLN A 564 11.97 -16.45 5.50
N ARG A 565 11.30 -15.95 6.55
CA ARG A 565 11.01 -14.53 6.75
C ARG A 565 12.22 -13.72 7.21
N LEU A 566 13.10 -14.32 8.02
CA LEU A 566 14.35 -13.72 8.46
C LEU A 566 15.30 -13.52 7.27
N TRP A 567 15.53 -14.55 6.46
CA TRP A 567 16.34 -14.42 5.24
C TRP A 567 15.72 -13.48 4.21
N ALA A 568 14.40 -13.48 4.05
CA ALA A 568 13.69 -12.52 3.20
C ALA A 568 13.68 -11.08 3.75
N ALA A 569 14.07 -10.86 5.02
CA ALA A 569 14.36 -9.55 5.57
C ALA A 569 15.82 -9.16 5.31
N ARG A 570 16.78 -10.05 5.63
CA ARG A 570 18.23 -9.89 5.35
C ARG A 570 18.53 -9.44 3.92
N ILE A 571 17.90 -10.07 2.92
CA ILE A 571 18.07 -9.74 1.49
C ILE A 571 17.47 -8.36 1.16
N ARG A 572 16.44 -7.89 1.88
CA ARG A 572 15.87 -6.54 1.69
C ARG A 572 16.72 -5.46 2.33
N THR A 573 17.30 -5.75 3.50
CA THR A 573 18.08 -4.81 4.33
C THR A 573 19.55 -4.70 3.91
N THR A 574 19.86 -4.93 2.63
CA THR A 574 21.13 -4.60 1.98
C THR A 574 21.07 -3.24 1.28
N ARG A 575 22.21 -2.65 0.95
CA ARG A 575 22.36 -1.43 0.15
C ARG A 575 22.43 -1.76 -1.35
N THR A 576 23.27 -2.72 -1.75
CA THR A 576 23.50 -3.05 -3.18
C THR A 576 22.90 -4.40 -3.61
N ARG A 577 22.94 -4.66 -4.93
CA ARG A 577 22.52 -5.92 -5.57
C ARG A 577 23.47 -7.06 -5.22
N ARG A 578 24.78 -6.78 -5.20
CA ARG A 578 25.83 -7.73 -4.85
C ARG A 578 25.69 -8.25 -3.43
N GLU A 579 25.46 -7.36 -2.48
CA GLU A 579 25.16 -7.70 -1.09
C GLU A 579 23.89 -8.56 -0.96
N ALA A 580 22.82 -8.20 -1.68
CA ALA A 580 21.57 -8.97 -1.70
C ALA A 580 21.78 -10.41 -2.22
N TRP A 581 22.61 -10.56 -3.25
CA TRP A 581 22.96 -11.85 -3.83
C TRP A 581 23.86 -12.68 -2.91
N ALA A 582 24.83 -12.06 -2.22
CA ALA A 582 25.62 -12.73 -1.18
C ALA A 582 24.71 -13.28 -0.06
N CYS A 583 23.75 -12.49 0.42
CA CYS A 583 22.74 -12.93 1.40
C CYS A 583 21.82 -14.05 0.87
N PHE A 584 21.52 -14.07 -0.44
CA PHE A 584 20.75 -15.15 -1.07
C PHE A 584 21.57 -16.45 -1.15
N LEU A 585 22.83 -16.39 -1.58
CA LEU A 585 23.73 -17.54 -1.64
C LEU A 585 24.00 -18.13 -0.24
N ALA A 586 24.18 -17.26 0.77
CA ALA A 586 24.30 -17.68 2.17
C ALA A 586 23.05 -18.40 2.69
N CYS A 587 21.85 -18.01 2.21
CA CYS A 587 20.59 -18.70 2.54
C CYS A 587 20.53 -20.11 1.95
N GLU A 588 20.96 -20.30 0.68
CA GLU A 588 21.04 -21.63 0.07
C GLU A 588 22.14 -22.50 0.73
N ALA A 589 23.30 -21.92 1.04
CA ALA A 589 24.39 -22.60 1.74
C ALA A 589 24.04 -23.03 3.18
N ALA A 590 23.17 -22.27 3.85
CA ALA A 590 22.61 -22.62 5.16
C ALA A 590 21.55 -23.75 5.10
N GLY A 591 21.31 -24.34 3.93
CA GLY A 591 20.38 -25.48 3.75
C GLY A 591 18.91 -25.10 3.91
N VAL A 592 18.55 -23.82 3.80
CA VAL A 592 17.18 -23.35 3.99
C VAL A 592 16.29 -23.80 2.82
N PRO A 593 15.11 -24.41 3.07
CA PRO A 593 14.18 -24.78 2.01
C PRO A 593 13.78 -23.57 1.15
N ALA A 594 14.11 -23.64 -0.14
CA ALA A 594 13.93 -22.58 -1.11
C ALA A 594 12.44 -22.17 -1.22
N HIS A 595 12.15 -20.87 -1.10
CA HIS A 595 10.79 -20.39 -0.82
C HIS A 595 10.47 -19.06 -1.51
N GLU A 596 9.21 -18.88 -1.93
CA GLU A 596 8.74 -17.71 -2.70
C GLU A 596 9.09 -16.35 -2.08
N GLN A 597 9.06 -16.21 -0.75
CA GLN A 597 9.35 -14.92 -0.10
C GLN A 597 10.82 -14.49 -0.18
N ILE A 598 11.73 -15.47 -0.31
CA ILE A 598 13.18 -15.26 -0.47
C ILE A 598 13.45 -14.84 -1.92
N TYR A 599 12.85 -15.54 -2.89
CA TYR A 599 12.90 -15.16 -4.30
C TYR A 599 12.27 -13.78 -4.55
N LEU A 600 11.12 -13.47 -3.93
CA LEU A 600 10.49 -12.15 -4.02
C LEU A 600 11.41 -11.03 -3.50
N ALA A 601 12.12 -11.25 -2.38
CA ALA A 601 13.11 -10.29 -1.89
C ALA A 601 14.23 -10.01 -2.91
N MET A 602 14.71 -11.05 -3.60
CA MET A 602 15.75 -10.92 -4.61
C MET A 602 15.22 -10.30 -5.92
N PHE A 603 14.01 -10.68 -6.37
CA PHE A 603 13.35 -10.07 -7.54
C PHE A 603 13.06 -8.57 -7.33
N GLU A 604 12.68 -8.17 -6.11
CA GLU A 604 12.53 -6.75 -5.74
C GLU A 604 13.87 -5.99 -5.91
N LYS A 605 14.99 -6.57 -5.43
CA LYS A 605 16.33 -5.98 -5.58
C LYS A 605 16.80 -5.92 -7.04
N LEU A 606 16.54 -6.95 -7.86
CA LEU A 606 16.90 -6.94 -9.28
C LEU A 606 16.07 -5.90 -10.07
N PHE A 607 14.76 -5.82 -9.80
CA PHE A 607 13.84 -5.01 -10.61
C PHE A 607 14.06 -3.50 -10.45
N TYR A 608 14.20 -2.98 -9.23
CA TYR A 608 14.28 -1.53 -9.04
C TYR A 608 15.59 -0.92 -9.58
N MET A 609 16.69 -1.69 -9.61
CA MET A 609 17.95 -1.29 -10.25
C MET A 609 17.85 -1.26 -11.80
N GLU A 610 17.03 -2.13 -12.38
CA GLU A 610 16.74 -2.15 -13.83
C GLU A 610 15.81 -1.02 -14.26
N MET A 611 14.91 -0.57 -13.38
CA MET A 611 14.09 0.63 -13.61
C MET A 611 14.93 1.90 -13.64
N GLN A 612 15.84 2.08 -12.68
CA GLN A 612 16.71 3.26 -12.59
C GLN A 612 17.54 3.45 -13.88
N ARG A 613 18.25 2.40 -14.33
CA ARG A 613 19.02 2.43 -15.59
C ARG A 613 18.21 2.74 -16.85
N ARG A 614 16.88 2.53 -16.83
CA ARG A 614 16.00 2.89 -17.96
C ARG A 614 15.60 4.36 -17.93
N SER A 615 15.44 4.96 -16.75
CA SER A 615 15.30 6.42 -16.61
C SER A 615 16.59 7.15 -16.97
N ASP A 616 17.75 6.58 -16.68
CA ASP A 616 19.06 7.18 -17.00
C ASP A 616 19.49 7.01 -18.47
N SER A 617 18.64 6.45 -19.35
CA SER A 617 18.98 6.17 -20.76
C SER A 617 18.64 7.33 -21.70
N PRO A 618 19.60 7.91 -22.46
CA PRO A 618 19.42 9.17 -23.18
C PRO A 618 18.50 9.10 -24.42
N SER A 619 17.97 7.93 -24.77
CA SER A 619 17.03 7.75 -25.89
C SER A 619 15.57 8.07 -25.55
N TYR A 620 15.25 8.39 -24.30
CA TYR A 620 13.89 8.72 -23.84
C TYR A 620 13.75 10.18 -23.39
N GLN A 621 14.06 11.12 -24.29
CA GLN A 621 13.72 12.54 -24.10
C GLN A 621 12.27 12.84 -24.55
N GLU A 622 11.27 12.22 -23.88
CA GLU A 622 9.90 12.76 -23.90
C GLU A 622 9.71 13.76 -22.74
N THR A 623 8.83 14.75 -22.93
CA THR A 623 8.85 16.00 -22.16
C THR A 623 8.29 15.88 -20.73
N ASP A 624 8.70 16.81 -19.86
CA ASP A 624 8.02 17.25 -18.62
C ASP A 624 8.32 16.50 -17.29
N LEU A 625 9.20 15.47 -17.23
CA LEU A 625 9.57 14.81 -15.95
C LEU A 625 11.05 14.39 -15.71
N ASP A 626 11.86 14.03 -16.72
CA ASP A 626 12.98 13.09 -16.52
C ASP A 626 14.38 13.68 -16.16
N GLU A 627 14.44 14.75 -15.37
CA GLU A 627 15.67 15.18 -14.67
C GLU A 627 15.50 15.24 -13.13
N LEU A 628 14.59 14.42 -12.61
CA LEU A 628 14.40 14.20 -11.18
C LEU A 628 15.35 13.15 -10.54
N PRO A 629 15.76 12.03 -11.20
CA PRO A 629 16.49 10.96 -10.51
C PRO A 629 17.84 11.38 -9.92
N THR A 630 18.72 11.96 -10.74
CA THR A 630 20.15 12.15 -10.42
C THR A 630 20.42 13.16 -9.29
N LEU A 631 19.58 14.19 -9.13
CA LEU A 631 19.71 15.17 -8.05
C LEU A 631 18.85 14.87 -6.82
N LEU A 632 17.80 14.04 -6.90
CA LEU A 632 17.07 13.59 -5.71
C LEU A 632 17.77 12.41 -5.02
N ALA A 633 18.39 11.51 -5.79
CA ALA A 633 19.13 10.36 -5.27
C ALA A 633 20.29 10.74 -4.34
N SER A 634 20.88 11.94 -4.48
CA SER A 634 21.93 12.44 -3.58
C SER A 634 21.44 12.79 -2.17
N THR A 635 20.12 12.87 -1.95
CA THR A 635 19.52 13.26 -0.65
C THR A 635 18.79 12.12 0.07
N LEU A 636 18.73 10.93 -0.53
CA LEU A 636 18.01 9.77 -0.01
C LEU A 636 18.97 8.63 0.30
N LEU A 637 19.09 8.28 1.58
CA LEU A 637 19.98 7.20 2.03
C LEU A 637 19.43 5.80 1.75
N PRO A 638 20.29 4.76 1.67
CA PRO A 638 19.87 3.36 1.53
C PRO A 638 18.77 2.96 2.51
N GLY A 639 17.79 2.19 2.03
CA GLY A 639 16.64 1.74 2.82
C GLY A 639 15.53 2.76 3.02
N ASP A 640 15.72 4.04 2.68
CA ASP A 640 14.61 5.02 2.63
C ASP A 640 13.93 5.07 1.26
N MET A 641 14.64 4.61 0.23
CA MET A 641 14.17 4.35 -1.14
C MET A 641 13.95 2.85 -1.42
N LYS A 642 13.32 2.51 -2.54
CA LYS A 642 13.21 1.13 -3.06
C LYS A 642 14.34 0.75 -4.02
N GLU A 643 14.96 1.74 -4.65
CA GLU A 643 16.10 1.56 -5.53
C GLU A 643 17.31 1.01 -4.77
N VAL A 644 18.26 0.49 -5.54
CA VAL A 644 19.41 -0.26 -5.05
C VAL A 644 20.65 0.48 -5.50
N VAL A 645 21.46 0.93 -4.56
CA VAL A 645 22.64 1.74 -4.86
C VAL A 645 23.64 0.91 -5.67
N ALA A 646 24.32 1.57 -6.61
CA ALA A 646 25.39 0.96 -7.39
C ALA A 646 26.48 0.38 -6.49
N ASP A 647 27.13 -0.69 -6.97
CA ASP A 647 28.25 -1.29 -6.27
C ASP A 647 29.47 -0.35 -6.21
N SER A 648 30.34 -0.56 -5.23
CA SER A 648 31.44 0.36 -4.96
C SER A 648 32.50 0.33 -6.07
N SER A 649 33.05 1.50 -6.39
CA SER A 649 34.09 1.67 -7.41
C SER A 649 35.42 1.00 -7.06
N SER A 650 35.67 0.75 -5.76
CA SER A 650 36.83 0.00 -5.27
C SER A 650 36.50 -1.50 -5.19
N PRO A 651 37.21 -2.37 -5.93
CA PRO A 651 37.02 -3.82 -5.81
C PRO A 651 37.26 -4.38 -4.40
N LEU A 652 38.04 -3.67 -3.56
CA LEU A 652 38.35 -4.08 -2.18
C LEU A 652 37.13 -4.02 -1.25
N HIS A 653 36.13 -3.18 -1.56
CA HIS A 653 34.93 -3.04 -0.74
C HIS A 653 33.77 -3.91 -1.26
N ASN A 654 33.90 -4.49 -2.45
CA ASN A 654 32.87 -5.33 -3.05
C ASN A 654 32.87 -6.73 -2.43
N VAL A 655 31.70 -7.16 -1.95
CA VAL A 655 31.50 -8.47 -1.30
C VAL A 655 32.01 -9.62 -2.18
N TYR A 656 32.71 -10.58 -1.60
CA TYR A 656 33.08 -11.80 -2.31
C TYR A 656 31.82 -12.63 -2.66
N LEU A 657 31.79 -13.17 -3.87
CA LEU A 657 30.70 -14.01 -4.37
C LEU A 657 31.26 -15.34 -4.90
N SER A 658 30.61 -16.44 -4.57
CA SER A 658 30.86 -17.77 -5.17
C SER A 658 30.19 -17.96 -6.52
N GLU A 659 29.14 -17.20 -6.82
CA GLU A 659 28.43 -17.18 -8.11
C GLU A 659 28.19 -15.72 -8.55
N SER A 660 28.32 -15.43 -9.85
CA SER A 660 28.00 -14.10 -10.40
C SER A 660 26.55 -13.70 -10.13
N GLU A 661 26.31 -12.39 -10.02
CA GLU A 661 24.95 -11.84 -9.84
C GLU A 661 24.05 -12.20 -11.04
N PRO A 662 22.89 -12.84 -10.82
CA PRO A 662 22.06 -13.35 -11.90
C PRO A 662 21.30 -12.24 -12.61
N THR A 663 21.05 -12.43 -13.90
CA THR A 663 20.01 -11.66 -14.59
C THR A 663 18.62 -11.99 -14.03
N TYR A 664 17.66 -11.11 -14.29
CA TYR A 664 16.27 -11.30 -13.88
C TYR A 664 15.66 -12.59 -14.46
N GLU A 665 16.09 -13.00 -15.67
CA GLU A 665 15.69 -14.27 -16.29
C GLU A 665 16.40 -15.48 -15.67
N GLU A 666 17.71 -15.39 -15.40
CA GLU A 666 18.46 -16.47 -14.72
C GLU A 666 17.88 -16.79 -13.34
N LEU A 667 17.51 -15.77 -12.55
CA LEU A 667 16.86 -15.98 -11.25
C LEU A 667 15.51 -16.68 -11.40
N PHE A 668 14.75 -16.37 -12.46
CA PHE A 668 13.50 -17.04 -12.80
C PHE A 668 13.72 -18.50 -13.23
N TYR A 669 14.74 -18.80 -14.02
CA TYR A 669 15.11 -20.17 -14.35
C TYR A 669 15.64 -20.95 -13.12
N ARG A 670 16.38 -20.32 -12.19
CA ARG A 670 16.79 -20.91 -10.90
C ARG A 670 15.59 -21.21 -10.01
N MET A 671 14.62 -20.30 -9.93
CA MET A 671 13.34 -20.52 -9.22
C MET A 671 12.59 -21.74 -9.77
N LYS A 672 12.51 -21.83 -11.10
CA LYS A 672 11.82 -22.92 -11.80
C LYS A 672 12.56 -24.26 -11.66
N SER A 673 13.89 -24.29 -11.69
CA SER A 673 14.66 -25.54 -11.51
C SER A 673 14.55 -26.09 -10.09
N LYS A 674 14.44 -25.20 -9.08
CA LYS A 674 14.10 -25.54 -7.68
C LYS A 674 12.62 -25.92 -7.48
N LYS A 675 11.82 -26.02 -8.57
CA LYS A 675 10.39 -26.39 -8.59
C LYS A 675 9.47 -25.47 -7.77
N ILE A 676 9.84 -24.21 -7.59
CA ILE A 676 9.01 -23.24 -6.85
C ILE A 676 7.92 -22.69 -7.77
N ARG A 677 6.66 -23.03 -7.48
CA ARG A 677 5.49 -22.34 -8.05
C ARG A 677 5.36 -20.97 -7.38
N PRO A 678 5.39 -19.85 -8.12
CA PRO A 678 5.12 -18.54 -7.53
C PRO A 678 3.64 -18.45 -7.16
N THR A 679 3.32 -18.12 -5.91
CA THR A 679 1.93 -17.92 -5.47
C THR A 679 1.68 -16.45 -5.12
N THR A 680 0.40 -16.12 -4.92
CA THR A 680 -0.07 -14.88 -4.28
C THR A 680 0.73 -13.62 -4.65
N ARG A 681 1.59 -13.13 -3.76
CA ARG A 681 2.37 -11.89 -3.94
C ARG A 681 3.49 -12.00 -4.96
N LEU A 682 4.19 -13.14 -5.01
CA LEU A 682 5.26 -13.34 -6.00
C LEU A 682 4.68 -13.41 -7.41
N LEU A 683 3.53 -14.09 -7.57
CA LEU A 683 2.85 -14.12 -8.86
C LEU A 683 2.32 -12.73 -9.26
N SER A 684 1.73 -11.95 -8.35
CA SER A 684 1.35 -10.56 -8.63
C SER A 684 2.56 -9.68 -9.01
N PHE A 685 3.70 -9.82 -8.33
CA PHE A 685 4.91 -9.07 -8.68
C PHE A 685 5.41 -9.44 -10.09
N LEU A 686 5.49 -10.73 -10.41
CA LEU A 686 5.90 -11.19 -11.74
C LEU A 686 4.92 -10.73 -12.85
N LEU A 687 3.61 -10.71 -12.59
CA LEU A 687 2.60 -10.19 -13.52
C LEU A 687 2.81 -8.72 -13.90
N GLU A 688 3.26 -7.90 -12.96
CA GLU A 688 3.54 -6.48 -13.18
C GLU A 688 4.93 -6.23 -13.81
N THR A 689 5.91 -7.10 -13.53
CA THR A 689 7.33 -6.81 -13.80
C THR A 689 8.01 -7.68 -14.88
N TYR A 690 7.61 -8.95 -15.06
CA TYR A 690 8.26 -9.87 -16.01
C TYR A 690 8.06 -9.41 -17.47
N PRO A 691 9.08 -9.32 -18.34
CA PRO A 691 8.98 -8.59 -19.61
C PRO A 691 8.23 -9.30 -20.74
N ASP A 692 8.18 -10.63 -20.78
CA ASP A 692 7.52 -11.41 -21.85
C ASP A 692 6.09 -11.84 -21.49
N PHE A 693 5.17 -11.65 -22.45
CA PHE A 693 3.77 -12.07 -22.36
C PHE A 693 3.61 -13.59 -22.25
N VAL A 694 4.34 -14.37 -23.06
CA VAL A 694 4.13 -15.82 -23.19
C VAL A 694 4.50 -16.56 -21.91
N THR A 695 5.61 -16.16 -21.28
CA THR A 695 6.05 -16.68 -19.97
C THR A 695 5.11 -16.21 -18.87
N THR A 696 4.69 -14.94 -18.87
CA THR A 696 3.73 -14.41 -17.89
C THR A 696 2.38 -15.14 -17.96
N PHE A 697 1.85 -15.37 -19.17
CA PHE A 697 0.61 -16.13 -19.39
C PHE A 697 0.70 -17.55 -18.81
N LYS A 698 1.81 -18.27 -19.08
CA LYS A 698 2.06 -19.62 -18.55
C LYS A 698 2.15 -19.67 -17.02
N LEU A 699 2.52 -18.58 -16.35
CA LEU A 699 2.49 -18.49 -14.89
C LEU A 699 1.06 -18.36 -14.35
N VAL A 700 0.19 -17.60 -15.03
CA VAL A 700 -1.23 -17.53 -14.66
C VAL A 700 -1.95 -18.85 -14.96
N GLU A 701 -1.62 -19.50 -16.07
CA GLU A 701 -2.14 -20.82 -16.45
C GLU A 701 -1.81 -21.89 -15.40
N GLN A 702 -0.57 -21.91 -14.88
CA GLN A 702 -0.17 -22.76 -13.76
C GLN A 702 -0.90 -22.42 -12.44
N ALA A 703 -1.45 -21.22 -12.33
CA ALA A 703 -2.19 -20.72 -11.18
C ALA A 703 -3.73 -20.76 -11.37
N LYS A 704 -4.25 -21.34 -12.46
CA LYS A 704 -5.69 -21.35 -12.81
C LYS A 704 -6.60 -21.81 -11.66
N ASP A 705 -6.14 -22.75 -10.84
CA ASP A 705 -6.91 -23.37 -9.77
C ASP A 705 -6.88 -22.56 -8.46
N ASP A 706 -6.01 -21.54 -8.37
CA ASP A 706 -5.89 -20.69 -7.18
C ASP A 706 -7.14 -19.81 -6.97
N PHE A 707 -7.40 -19.50 -5.69
CA PHE A 707 -8.59 -18.77 -5.23
C PHE A 707 -9.91 -19.43 -5.69
N ASP A 708 -10.03 -20.74 -5.44
CA ASP A 708 -11.17 -21.60 -5.78
C ASP A 708 -11.54 -21.56 -7.27
N GLY A 709 -10.52 -21.57 -8.14
CA GLY A 709 -10.66 -21.45 -9.59
C GLY A 709 -10.94 -20.02 -10.10
N GLY A 710 -10.91 -19.01 -9.23
CA GLY A 710 -11.13 -17.61 -9.59
C GLY A 710 -10.12 -17.07 -10.61
N VAL A 711 -8.88 -17.58 -10.62
CA VAL A 711 -7.89 -17.29 -11.68
C VAL A 711 -8.31 -17.94 -13.01
N GLY A 712 -8.82 -19.17 -12.98
CA GLY A 712 -9.34 -19.88 -14.14
C GLY A 712 -10.52 -19.17 -14.80
N CYS A 713 -11.43 -18.56 -14.03
CA CYS A 713 -12.49 -17.69 -14.58
C CYS A 713 -11.94 -16.50 -15.38
N LEU A 714 -10.84 -15.89 -14.91
CA LEU A 714 -10.16 -14.76 -15.59
C LEU A 714 -9.32 -15.17 -16.80
N LEU A 715 -8.99 -16.46 -16.95
CA LEU A 715 -8.28 -17.01 -18.12
C LEU A 715 -9.19 -17.61 -19.19
N THR A 716 -10.33 -18.17 -18.78
CA THR A 716 -11.29 -18.84 -19.68
C THR A 716 -12.38 -17.91 -20.19
N GLY A 717 -12.51 -16.71 -19.61
CA GLY A 717 -13.61 -15.79 -19.93
C GLY A 717 -14.97 -16.24 -19.37
N ASN A 718 -15.00 -17.27 -18.53
CA ASN A 718 -16.24 -17.74 -17.91
C ASN A 718 -16.61 -16.86 -16.71
N HIS A 719 -17.42 -15.84 -16.99
CA HIS A 719 -17.90 -14.85 -16.02
C HIS A 719 -19.29 -15.16 -15.43
N GLY A 720 -19.86 -16.33 -15.71
CA GLY A 720 -21.17 -16.72 -15.17
C GLY A 720 -21.20 -16.88 -13.65
N GLU A 721 -20.08 -17.33 -13.05
CA GLU A 721 -19.93 -17.48 -11.60
C GLU A 721 -19.12 -16.33 -10.98
N THR A 722 -19.72 -15.15 -10.86
CA THR A 722 -19.06 -13.95 -10.29
C THR A 722 -18.47 -14.20 -8.90
N SER A 723 -19.14 -15.03 -8.09
CA SER A 723 -18.72 -15.46 -6.75
C SER A 723 -17.30 -16.06 -6.68
N LYS A 724 -16.79 -16.70 -7.74
CA LYS A 724 -15.41 -17.21 -7.79
C LYS A 724 -14.40 -16.07 -7.91
N VAL A 725 -14.65 -15.10 -8.80
CA VAL A 725 -13.75 -13.94 -8.97
C VAL A 725 -13.77 -13.01 -7.76
N HIS A 726 -14.88 -12.92 -7.03
CA HIS A 726 -14.93 -12.18 -5.75
C HIS A 726 -14.03 -12.79 -4.63
N LYS A 727 -13.57 -14.04 -4.76
CA LYS A 727 -12.56 -14.63 -3.87
C LYS A 727 -11.12 -14.24 -4.23
N VAL A 728 -10.88 -13.75 -5.45
CA VAL A 728 -9.56 -13.31 -5.92
C VAL A 728 -9.16 -12.02 -5.17
N PRO A 729 -7.99 -11.95 -4.53
CA PRO A 729 -7.56 -10.74 -3.82
C PRO A 729 -7.47 -9.53 -4.74
N ALA A 730 -7.98 -8.38 -4.30
CA ALA A 730 -8.06 -7.18 -5.13
C ALA A 730 -6.70 -6.68 -5.66
N TYR A 731 -5.59 -6.95 -4.96
CA TYR A 731 -4.23 -6.66 -5.45
C TYR A 731 -3.83 -7.57 -6.61
N PHE A 732 -4.29 -8.82 -6.64
CA PHE A 732 -4.04 -9.76 -7.72
C PHE A 732 -4.85 -9.38 -8.96
N LEU A 733 -6.12 -8.99 -8.78
CA LEU A 733 -6.95 -8.46 -9.88
C LEU A 733 -6.36 -7.16 -10.47
N ALA A 734 -5.74 -6.31 -9.63
CA ALA A 734 -5.00 -5.14 -10.11
C ALA A 734 -3.78 -5.53 -10.95
N ALA A 735 -2.95 -6.46 -10.47
CA ALA A 735 -1.80 -6.98 -11.21
C ALA A 735 -2.22 -7.64 -12.54
N PHE A 736 -3.34 -8.37 -12.57
CA PHE A 736 -3.88 -8.99 -13.78
C PHE A 736 -4.39 -7.96 -14.80
N VAL A 737 -5.14 -6.94 -14.37
CA VAL A 737 -5.57 -5.84 -15.25
C VAL A 737 -4.36 -5.02 -15.73
N ARG A 738 -3.33 -4.82 -14.89
CA ARG A 738 -2.08 -4.18 -15.28
C ARG A 738 -1.29 -5.01 -16.30
N PHE A 739 -1.26 -6.33 -16.16
CA PHE A 739 -0.70 -7.27 -17.14
C PHE A 739 -1.39 -7.12 -18.52
N LEU A 740 -2.73 -7.15 -18.56
CA LEU A 740 -3.49 -6.94 -19.81
C LEU A 740 -3.16 -5.57 -20.44
N CYS A 741 -3.22 -4.49 -19.65
CA CYS A 741 -2.96 -3.13 -20.12
C CYS A 741 -1.53 -2.92 -20.64
N ARG A 742 -0.54 -3.61 -20.04
CA ARG A 742 0.89 -3.52 -20.37
C ARG A 742 1.21 -4.14 -21.73
N PHE A 743 0.60 -5.28 -22.05
CA PHE A 743 0.82 -5.97 -23.34
C PHE A 743 -0.17 -5.57 -24.45
N ALA A 744 -1.26 -4.88 -24.09
CA ALA A 744 -2.19 -4.32 -25.07
C ALA A 744 -1.54 -3.32 -26.03
N GLN A 745 -2.02 -3.26 -27.28
CA GLN A 745 -1.67 -2.26 -28.29
C GLN A 745 -2.97 -1.76 -28.93
N SER A 746 -3.06 -0.47 -29.24
CA SER A 746 -4.30 0.17 -29.73
C SER A 746 -4.11 0.71 -31.14
N THR A 747 -4.43 -0.12 -32.14
CA THR A 747 -4.27 0.19 -33.58
C THR A 747 -5.43 1.04 -34.11
N GLY A 748 -5.77 2.11 -33.38
CA GLY A 748 -6.77 3.13 -33.75
C GLY A 748 -8.23 2.70 -33.66
N GLY A 749 -8.52 1.39 -33.72
CA GLY A 749 -9.87 0.83 -33.84
C GLY A 749 -10.65 0.59 -32.54
N PHE A 750 -10.30 1.21 -31.40
CA PHE A 750 -11.01 0.96 -30.13
C PHE A 750 -12.43 1.54 -30.14
N SER A 751 -13.40 0.75 -30.65
CA SER A 751 -14.81 1.11 -30.61
C SER A 751 -15.45 0.74 -29.28
N ILE A 752 -15.91 1.75 -28.55
CA ILE A 752 -16.61 1.61 -27.26
C ILE A 752 -17.86 0.72 -27.40
N THR A 753 -18.55 0.79 -28.56
CA THR A 753 -19.84 0.12 -28.80
C THR A 753 -19.79 -1.40 -28.81
N SER A 754 -18.61 -2.00 -29.03
CA SER A 754 -18.42 -3.46 -29.07
C SER A 754 -17.93 -4.04 -27.74
N SER A 755 -17.55 -3.20 -26.77
CA SER A 755 -16.56 -3.53 -25.72
C SER A 755 -17.15 -4.03 -24.39
N THR A 756 -18.47 -4.32 -24.32
CA THR A 756 -19.17 -4.71 -23.08
C THR A 756 -19.63 -6.16 -23.03
N LYS A 757 -19.52 -6.91 -24.14
CA LYS A 757 -19.91 -8.33 -24.19
C LYS A 757 -18.67 -9.22 -24.14
N PHE A 758 -18.64 -10.16 -23.19
CA PHE A 758 -17.63 -11.22 -23.20
C PHE A 758 -17.82 -12.14 -24.42
N LEU A 759 -16.71 -12.64 -24.96
CA LEU A 759 -16.73 -13.61 -26.05
C LEU A 759 -17.02 -15.01 -25.53
N THR A 760 -17.40 -15.93 -26.42
CA THR A 760 -17.46 -17.37 -26.07
C THR A 760 -16.07 -17.87 -25.66
N GLN A 761 -15.99 -18.88 -24.78
CA GLN A 761 -14.72 -19.37 -24.19
C GLN A 761 -13.63 -19.64 -25.24
N ASP A 762 -13.95 -20.32 -26.35
CA ASP A 762 -12.98 -20.61 -27.41
C ASP A 762 -12.55 -19.36 -28.19
N GLN A 763 -13.44 -18.38 -28.36
CA GLN A 763 -13.11 -17.09 -28.98
C GLN A 763 -12.24 -16.25 -28.04
N HIS A 764 -12.59 -16.21 -26.74
CA HIS A 764 -11.83 -15.54 -25.69
C HIS A 764 -10.39 -16.08 -25.63
N LEU A 765 -10.21 -17.38 -25.45
CA LEU A 765 -8.88 -18.01 -25.34
C LEU A 765 -7.99 -17.74 -26.56
N ARG A 766 -8.56 -17.76 -27.78
CA ARG A 766 -7.82 -17.39 -29.01
C ARG A 766 -7.44 -15.92 -29.01
N GLN A 767 -8.40 -15.01 -28.82
CA GLN A 767 -8.19 -13.56 -28.87
C GLN A 767 -7.28 -13.05 -27.74
N LEU A 768 -7.33 -13.66 -26.55
CA LEU A 768 -6.47 -13.36 -25.40
C LEU A 768 -4.98 -13.59 -25.71
N VAL A 769 -4.66 -14.54 -26.60
CA VAL A 769 -3.27 -14.82 -27.02
C VAL A 769 -2.91 -14.13 -28.34
N SER A 770 -3.85 -13.99 -29.29
CA SER A 770 -3.56 -13.46 -30.63
C SER A 770 -3.78 -11.96 -30.81
N SER A 771 -4.66 -11.32 -30.03
CA SER A 771 -5.08 -9.92 -30.26
C SER A 771 -4.72 -9.00 -29.11
N LYS A 772 -3.75 -8.12 -29.38
CA LYS A 772 -3.32 -7.07 -28.43
C LYS A 772 -4.35 -5.96 -28.25
N GLU A 773 -5.31 -5.79 -29.17
CA GLU A 773 -6.45 -4.88 -28.97
C GLU A 773 -7.45 -5.48 -27.98
N TYR A 774 -7.70 -6.79 -28.10
CA TYR A 774 -8.63 -7.50 -27.24
C TYR A 774 -8.21 -7.47 -25.77
N LEU A 775 -6.90 -7.48 -25.46
CA LEU A 775 -6.40 -7.31 -24.10
C LEU A 775 -6.97 -6.06 -23.40
N LEU A 776 -7.08 -4.94 -24.12
CA LEU A 776 -7.63 -3.70 -23.56
C LEU A 776 -9.16 -3.73 -23.48
N GLN A 777 -9.83 -4.31 -24.48
CA GLN A 777 -11.29 -4.49 -24.46
C GLN A 777 -11.71 -5.39 -23.29
N TYR A 778 -10.97 -6.48 -23.06
CA TYR A 778 -11.21 -7.41 -21.96
C TYR A 778 -10.97 -6.76 -20.59
N ALA A 779 -9.88 -5.99 -20.44
CA ALA A 779 -9.64 -5.20 -19.23
C ALA A 779 -10.77 -4.19 -18.92
N TYR A 780 -11.36 -3.58 -19.97
CA TYR A 780 -12.51 -2.68 -19.83
C TYR A 780 -13.79 -3.43 -19.42
N ALA A 781 -14.09 -4.55 -20.07
CA ALA A 781 -15.24 -5.40 -19.76
C ALA A 781 -15.18 -5.92 -18.31
N LEU A 782 -14.01 -6.36 -17.84
CA LEU A 782 -13.79 -6.79 -16.45
C LEU A 782 -14.12 -5.67 -15.44
N LEU A 783 -13.70 -4.43 -15.71
CA LEU A 783 -14.00 -3.29 -14.83
C LEU A 783 -15.49 -2.97 -14.76
N LEU A 784 -16.19 -2.93 -15.91
CA LEU A 784 -17.61 -2.60 -15.97
C LEU A 784 -18.52 -3.71 -15.40
N HIS A 785 -18.10 -4.98 -15.54
CA HIS A 785 -18.82 -6.15 -15.03
C HIS A 785 -18.60 -6.37 -13.53
N TYR A 786 -17.34 -6.47 -13.07
CA TYR A 786 -17.03 -6.76 -11.66
C TYR A 786 -17.09 -5.55 -10.73
N ARG A 787 -17.09 -4.33 -11.28
CA ARG A 787 -17.21 -3.06 -10.55
C ARG A 787 -16.37 -3.03 -9.24
N PRO A 788 -15.07 -3.33 -9.30
CA PRO A 788 -14.32 -3.64 -8.08
C PRO A 788 -14.07 -2.42 -7.21
N ARG A 789 -14.31 -2.52 -5.89
CA ARG A 789 -14.14 -1.43 -4.90
C ARG A 789 -12.67 -0.95 -4.68
N HIS A 790 -11.68 -1.41 -5.47
CA HIS A 790 -10.25 -1.14 -5.26
C HIS A 790 -9.65 -0.26 -6.38
N GLN A 791 -9.30 0.98 -6.03
CA GLN A 791 -8.87 2.05 -6.96
C GLN A 791 -7.70 1.68 -7.90
N SER A 792 -6.74 0.84 -7.47
CA SER A 792 -5.53 0.52 -8.26
C SER A 792 -5.82 -0.22 -9.57
N ILE A 793 -6.93 -0.96 -9.63
CA ILE A 793 -7.40 -1.68 -10.81
C ILE A 793 -7.86 -0.67 -11.87
N TRP A 794 -8.71 0.28 -11.46
CA TRP A 794 -9.15 1.41 -12.27
C TRP A 794 -7.99 2.30 -12.70
N ARG A 795 -7.03 2.57 -11.79
CA ARG A 795 -5.82 3.35 -12.09
C ARG A 795 -5.04 2.70 -13.23
N SER A 796 -4.77 1.40 -13.14
CA SER A 796 -3.94 0.70 -14.15
C SER A 796 -4.53 0.76 -15.56
N PHE A 797 -5.87 0.71 -15.68
CA PHE A 797 -6.55 0.88 -16.96
C PHE A 797 -6.61 2.35 -17.41
N MET A 798 -6.97 3.28 -16.53
CA MET A 798 -7.06 4.71 -16.85
C MET A 798 -5.68 5.31 -17.21
N GLU A 799 -4.62 4.88 -16.52
CA GLU A 799 -3.22 5.20 -16.81
C GLU A 799 -2.86 4.78 -18.24
N ARG A 800 -3.27 3.58 -18.67
CA ARG A 800 -3.10 3.13 -20.06
C ARG A 800 -3.94 3.97 -21.03
N VAL A 801 -5.22 4.21 -20.78
CA VAL A 801 -6.09 4.96 -21.71
C VAL A 801 -5.61 6.40 -21.92
N VAL A 802 -5.12 7.07 -20.86
CA VAL A 802 -4.70 8.48 -20.91
C VAL A 802 -3.30 8.67 -21.50
N LEU A 803 -2.37 7.73 -21.27
CA LEU A 803 -0.97 7.84 -21.73
C LEU A 803 -0.70 7.16 -23.07
N SER A 804 -1.69 6.49 -23.68
CA SER A 804 -1.51 5.81 -24.97
C SER A 804 -1.81 6.72 -26.15
N LYS A 805 -0.85 6.79 -27.08
CA LYS A 805 -1.08 7.22 -28.46
C LYS A 805 -2.01 6.16 -29.11
N PHE A 806 -3.26 6.51 -29.41
CA PHE A 806 -4.24 5.65 -30.08
C PHE A 806 -4.25 5.96 -31.58
N GLY A 807 -3.90 4.97 -32.40
CA GLY A 807 -3.69 5.16 -33.84
C GLY A 807 -2.22 5.34 -34.21
N GLY A 808 -1.89 5.05 -35.46
CA GLY A 808 -0.56 5.25 -36.04
C GLY A 808 -0.69 5.88 -37.42
N GLY A 809 0.27 6.73 -37.81
CA GLY A 809 0.19 7.40 -39.12
C GLY A 809 0.84 8.78 -39.24
N SER A 810 2.06 8.97 -38.73
CA SER A 810 3.04 9.81 -39.43
C SER A 810 4.45 9.32 -39.07
N LEU A 811 5.27 9.09 -40.09
CA LEU A 811 6.68 8.72 -39.94
C LEU A 811 7.61 9.94 -40.16
N TYR A 812 7.03 11.15 -40.24
CA TYR A 812 7.69 12.37 -40.70
C TYR A 812 7.30 13.62 -39.89
N ASP A 813 6.97 13.48 -38.61
CA ASP A 813 6.95 14.62 -37.68
C ASP A 813 7.25 14.19 -36.23
N GLU A 814 8.53 13.96 -35.94
CA GLU A 814 8.97 13.60 -34.58
C GLU A 814 9.00 14.81 -33.61
N LYS A 815 8.81 16.05 -34.11
CA LYS A 815 9.03 17.28 -33.33
C LYS A 815 7.79 17.91 -32.72
N ASP A 816 6.60 17.71 -33.30
CA ASP A 816 5.31 18.14 -32.71
C ASP A 816 4.56 16.96 -32.02
N SER A 817 5.32 15.97 -31.50
CA SER A 817 4.88 14.65 -31.02
C SER A 817 4.10 14.60 -29.68
N HIS A 818 3.37 15.66 -29.36
CA HIS A 818 2.58 15.82 -28.13
C HIS A 818 1.52 14.71 -27.91
N ILE A 819 1.38 14.26 -26.66
CA ILE A 819 0.33 13.32 -26.23
C ILE A 819 -1.05 13.99 -26.34
N ALA A 820 -1.78 13.69 -27.41
CA ALA A 820 -3.17 14.09 -27.60
C ALA A 820 -4.12 12.92 -27.34
N ILE A 821 -5.17 13.16 -26.54
CA ILE A 821 -6.23 12.18 -26.27
C ILE A 821 -7.35 12.33 -27.31
N THR A 822 -7.87 11.23 -27.84
CA THR A 822 -9.02 11.26 -28.77
C THR A 822 -10.35 11.41 -28.00
N TYR A 823 -11.39 11.92 -28.67
CA TYR A 823 -12.72 12.06 -28.05
C TYR A 823 -13.28 10.72 -27.48
N PRO A 824 -13.14 9.55 -28.15
CA PRO A 824 -13.47 8.27 -27.56
C PRO A 824 -12.67 7.92 -26.29
N GLN A 825 -11.35 8.15 -26.27
CA GLN A 825 -10.55 7.94 -25.05
C GLN A 825 -11.03 8.81 -23.88
N TYR A 826 -11.32 10.10 -24.13
CA TYR A 826 -11.90 10.97 -23.10
C TYR A 826 -13.28 10.48 -22.64
N HIS A 827 -14.13 10.01 -23.56
CA HIS A 827 -15.44 9.44 -23.22
C HIS A 827 -15.33 8.14 -22.38
N ILE A 828 -14.29 7.32 -22.61
CA ILE A 828 -13.98 6.16 -21.75
C ILE A 828 -13.65 6.62 -20.34
N VAL A 829 -12.76 7.62 -20.17
CA VAL A 829 -12.41 8.18 -18.86
C VAL A 829 -13.64 8.75 -18.15
N VAL A 830 -14.50 9.50 -18.86
CA VAL A 830 -15.79 9.98 -18.36
C VAL A 830 -16.69 8.85 -17.85
N ASN A 831 -16.87 7.79 -18.65
CA ASN A 831 -17.70 6.65 -18.26
C ASN A 831 -17.12 5.86 -17.06
N LEU A 832 -15.80 5.76 -16.94
CA LEU A 832 -15.14 5.14 -15.78
C LEU A 832 -15.38 5.98 -14.50
N LEU A 833 -15.30 7.31 -14.59
CA LEU A 833 -15.57 8.21 -13.46
C LEU A 833 -17.04 8.14 -13.03
N ASP A 834 -17.97 8.07 -13.98
CA ASP A 834 -19.40 7.92 -13.69
C ASP A 834 -19.71 6.53 -13.10
N THR A 835 -19.04 5.48 -13.59
CA THR A 835 -19.13 4.14 -13.01
C THR A 835 -18.60 4.12 -11.56
N LEU A 836 -17.43 4.70 -11.29
CA LEU A 836 -16.88 4.85 -9.93
C LEU A 836 -17.85 5.57 -8.98
N ALA A 837 -18.54 6.61 -9.48
CA ALA A 837 -19.54 7.34 -8.71
C ALA A 837 -20.78 6.49 -8.35
N THR A 838 -21.17 5.51 -9.18
CA THR A 838 -22.24 4.53 -8.84
C THR A 838 -21.78 3.44 -7.88
N VAL A 839 -20.48 3.12 -7.82
CA VAL A 839 -19.91 2.00 -7.04
C VAL A 839 -19.49 2.41 -5.61
N ASP A 840 -19.76 3.67 -5.24
CA ASP A 840 -19.39 4.27 -3.94
C ASP A 840 -17.88 4.38 -3.71
N VAL A 841 -17.10 4.59 -4.80
CA VAL A 841 -15.64 4.74 -4.76
C VAL A 841 -15.23 6.19 -5.04
N ASP A 842 -14.59 6.83 -4.06
CA ASP A 842 -14.04 8.18 -4.21
C ASP A 842 -12.89 8.23 -5.24
N VAL A 843 -12.73 9.37 -5.91
CA VAL A 843 -11.69 9.63 -6.92
C VAL A 843 -10.57 10.48 -6.30
N GLU A 844 -9.47 9.83 -5.87
CA GLU A 844 -8.32 10.47 -5.22
C GLU A 844 -7.00 10.15 -5.94
N GLY A 845 -5.98 10.98 -5.74
CA GLY A 845 -4.59 10.62 -5.97
C GLY A 845 -4.31 10.49 -7.45
N ASP A 846 -3.75 9.36 -7.86
CA ASP A 846 -3.42 9.13 -9.25
C ASP A 846 -4.67 9.10 -10.14
N LEU A 847 -5.84 8.65 -9.64
CA LEU A 847 -7.09 8.71 -10.40
C LEU A 847 -7.56 10.14 -10.63
N PHE A 848 -7.41 11.02 -9.63
CA PHE A 848 -7.72 12.44 -9.77
C PHE A 848 -6.73 13.13 -10.72
N VAL A 849 -5.42 12.86 -10.59
CA VAL A 849 -4.38 13.35 -11.52
C VAL A 849 -4.63 12.87 -12.95
N LEU A 850 -5.05 11.61 -13.15
CA LEU A 850 -5.40 11.08 -14.47
C LEU A 850 -6.65 11.74 -15.05
N ALA A 851 -7.68 12.02 -14.24
CA ALA A 851 -8.85 12.79 -14.66
C ALA A 851 -8.47 14.23 -15.07
N CYS A 852 -7.60 14.90 -14.31
CA CYS A 852 -7.04 16.20 -14.67
C CYS A 852 -6.25 16.15 -15.99
N ARG A 853 -5.33 15.18 -16.14
CA ARG A 853 -4.54 15.00 -17.39
C ARG A 853 -5.41 14.70 -18.60
N ALA A 854 -6.38 13.79 -18.48
CA ALA A 854 -7.34 13.49 -19.55
C ALA A 854 -8.12 14.74 -19.99
N THR A 855 -8.53 15.57 -19.02
CA THR A 855 -9.24 16.82 -19.30
C THR A 855 -8.32 17.88 -19.92
N GLN A 856 -7.07 17.98 -19.46
CA GLN A 856 -6.06 18.87 -20.06
C GLN A 856 -5.78 18.50 -21.52
N TYR A 857 -5.48 17.22 -21.80
CA TYR A 857 -5.21 16.77 -23.17
C TYR A 857 -6.45 16.91 -24.08
N ALA A 858 -7.66 16.68 -23.57
CA ALA A 858 -8.89 16.86 -24.33
C ALA A 858 -9.14 18.35 -24.66
N ALA A 859 -8.87 19.27 -23.72
CA ALA A 859 -8.93 20.71 -23.98
C ALA A 859 -7.89 21.14 -25.02
N GLN A 860 -6.65 20.65 -24.94
CA GLN A 860 -5.61 20.90 -25.94
C GLN A 860 -6.02 20.36 -27.33
N ALA A 861 -6.64 19.18 -27.41
CA ALA A 861 -7.16 18.61 -28.66
C ALA A 861 -8.30 19.45 -29.25
N VAL A 862 -9.22 19.98 -28.43
CA VAL A 862 -10.27 20.91 -28.86
C VAL A 862 -9.67 22.21 -29.39
N HIS A 863 -8.74 22.85 -28.66
CA HIS A 863 -8.09 24.10 -29.09
C HIS A 863 -7.24 23.94 -30.37
N ARG A 864 -6.71 22.73 -30.62
CA ARG A 864 -6.00 22.37 -31.85
C ARG A 864 -6.94 21.99 -33.01
N GLY A 865 -8.26 21.93 -32.80
CA GLY A 865 -9.25 21.60 -33.83
C GLY A 865 -9.38 20.10 -34.15
N ALA A 866 -8.84 19.22 -33.30
CA ALA A 866 -8.84 17.77 -33.53
C ALA A 866 -10.17 17.06 -33.14
N TYR A 867 -11.10 17.78 -32.50
CA TYR A 867 -12.45 17.31 -32.18
C TYR A 867 -13.47 18.03 -33.08
N SER A 868 -14.61 17.40 -33.38
CA SER A 868 -15.68 18.07 -34.11
C SER A 868 -16.27 19.24 -33.29
N MET A 869 -16.84 20.25 -33.96
CA MET A 869 -17.42 21.43 -33.29
C MET A 869 -18.48 21.06 -32.23
N GLU A 870 -19.25 20.00 -32.46
CA GLU A 870 -20.24 19.51 -31.51
C GLU A 870 -19.58 18.79 -30.31
N GLN A 871 -18.56 17.96 -30.57
CA GLN A 871 -17.77 17.28 -29.54
C GLN A 871 -17.05 18.28 -28.63
N GLY A 872 -16.41 19.30 -29.23
CA GLY A 872 -15.75 20.40 -28.51
C GLY A 872 -16.72 21.18 -27.63
N ARG A 873 -17.90 21.55 -28.15
CA ARG A 873 -18.94 22.23 -27.35
C ARG A 873 -19.45 21.35 -26.21
N LYS A 874 -19.72 20.06 -26.45
CA LYS A 874 -20.13 19.10 -25.41
C LYS A 874 -19.07 18.91 -24.33
N PHE A 875 -17.78 18.93 -24.71
CA PHE A 875 -16.66 18.89 -23.78
C PHE A 875 -16.56 20.16 -22.92
N LEU A 876 -16.45 21.34 -23.55
CA LEU A 876 -16.23 22.60 -22.85
C LEU A 876 -17.36 22.90 -21.85
N ASN A 877 -18.62 22.65 -22.22
CA ASN A 877 -19.78 22.87 -21.36
C ASN A 877 -19.84 21.95 -20.12
N LYS A 878 -19.08 20.86 -20.06
CA LYS A 878 -19.14 19.86 -18.97
C LYS A 878 -17.82 19.60 -18.25
N GLY A 879 -16.67 19.87 -18.89
CA GLY A 879 -15.34 19.56 -18.37
C GLY A 879 -15.00 20.32 -17.10
N SER A 880 -15.16 21.66 -17.11
CA SER A 880 -14.95 22.54 -15.95
C SER A 880 -15.81 22.12 -14.76
N PHE A 881 -17.14 22.03 -14.95
CA PHE A 881 -18.07 21.65 -13.89
C PHE A 881 -17.70 20.29 -13.27
N ARG A 882 -17.47 19.26 -14.08
CA ARG A 882 -17.07 17.92 -13.59
C ARG A 882 -15.76 17.97 -12.80
N LEU A 883 -14.77 18.72 -13.27
CA LEU A 883 -13.48 18.87 -12.57
C LEU A 883 -13.64 19.58 -11.21
N ARG A 884 -14.40 20.68 -11.17
CA ARG A 884 -14.76 21.40 -9.93
C ARG A 884 -15.53 20.49 -8.97
N SER A 885 -16.55 19.76 -9.44
CA SER A 885 -17.30 18.80 -8.62
C SER A 885 -16.40 17.73 -8.01
N LEU A 886 -15.49 17.12 -8.79
CA LEU A 886 -14.56 16.10 -8.28
C LEU A 886 -13.66 16.68 -7.18
N PHE A 887 -13.15 17.90 -7.34
CA PHE A 887 -12.32 18.56 -6.33
C PHE A 887 -13.09 18.87 -5.03
N HIS A 888 -14.34 19.35 -5.12
CA HIS A 888 -15.19 19.58 -3.95
C HIS A 888 -15.47 18.29 -3.16
N HIS A 889 -15.75 17.17 -3.84
CA HIS A 889 -15.93 15.87 -3.20
C HIS A 889 -14.63 15.35 -2.56
N LEU A 890 -13.49 15.51 -3.25
CA LEU A 890 -12.17 15.09 -2.78
C LEU A 890 -11.80 15.78 -1.45
N VAL A 891 -11.96 17.10 -1.39
CA VAL A 891 -11.69 17.93 -0.19
C VAL A 891 -12.74 17.71 0.92
N GLY A 892 -13.98 17.37 0.54
CA GLY A 892 -15.11 17.23 1.45
C GLY A 892 -15.80 18.55 1.81
N SER A 893 -15.64 19.59 0.97
CA SER A 893 -16.05 20.97 1.25
C SER A 893 -17.53 21.26 0.90
N SER A 894 -18.45 20.72 1.70
CA SER A 894 -19.83 21.24 1.79
C SER A 894 -20.06 21.98 3.11
N ALA A 895 -20.74 23.12 3.02
CA ALA A 895 -21.37 23.94 4.06
C ALA A 895 -20.74 24.02 5.48
N ASP A 896 -20.30 25.23 5.82
CA ASP A 896 -20.27 25.82 7.17
C ASP A 896 -19.62 25.03 8.32
N LEU A 897 -18.30 25.26 8.41
CA LEU A 897 -17.51 25.20 9.64
C LEU A 897 -17.80 26.39 10.60
N GLN A 898 -18.97 27.03 10.52
CA GLN A 898 -19.56 27.79 11.62
C GLN A 898 -20.00 26.77 12.69
N ALA A 899 -19.03 26.31 13.49
CA ALA A 899 -19.22 25.48 14.66
C ALA A 899 -18.57 26.19 15.85
N SER A 900 -19.14 26.02 17.04
CA SER A 900 -18.63 26.65 18.27
C SER A 900 -17.14 26.35 18.50
N ALA A 901 -16.45 27.24 19.21
CA ALA A 901 -15.02 27.17 19.49
C ALA A 901 -14.62 26.06 20.49
N SER A 902 -15.45 25.03 20.69
CA SER A 902 -15.09 23.84 21.45
C SER A 902 -14.12 22.93 20.66
N ALA A 903 -13.17 22.34 21.36
CA ALA A 903 -11.91 21.89 20.76
C ALA A 903 -11.94 20.49 20.10
N SER A 904 -12.71 20.29 19.02
CA SER A 904 -12.52 19.10 18.16
C SER A 904 -12.98 19.27 16.70
N VAL A 905 -12.54 20.33 16.01
CA VAL A 905 -12.83 20.50 14.56
C VAL A 905 -12.24 19.34 13.73
N VAL A 906 -13.09 18.65 12.97
CA VAL A 906 -12.66 17.63 11.99
C VAL A 906 -11.93 18.34 10.83
N LEU A 907 -10.61 18.12 10.71
CA LEU A 907 -9.82 18.73 9.64
C LEU A 907 -10.28 18.21 8.26
N PRO A 908 -10.52 19.09 7.26
CA PRO A 908 -10.81 18.65 5.89
C PRO A 908 -9.64 17.88 5.28
N HIS A 909 -9.91 17.08 4.24
CA HIS A 909 -8.86 16.34 3.53
C HIS A 909 -7.93 17.29 2.75
N MET A 910 -6.65 16.93 2.71
CA MET A 910 -5.61 17.68 2.02
C MET A 910 -5.04 16.86 0.86
N PRO A 911 -5.44 17.17 -0.40
CA PRO A 911 -4.82 16.59 -1.58
C PRO A 911 -3.31 16.81 -1.59
N GLY A 912 -2.57 15.87 -2.15
CA GLY A 912 -1.12 15.99 -2.30
C GLY A 912 -0.74 17.09 -3.31
N PRO A 913 0.47 17.69 -3.20
CA PRO A 913 0.89 18.78 -4.08
C PRO A 913 0.76 18.48 -5.59
N ALA A 914 0.94 17.23 -6.02
CA ALA A 914 0.77 16.83 -7.42
C ALA A 914 -0.71 16.82 -7.89
N GLU A 915 -1.66 16.57 -7.00
CA GLU A 915 -3.11 16.66 -7.28
C GLU A 915 -3.51 18.13 -7.45
N LEU A 916 -3.00 19.01 -6.57
CA LEU A 916 -3.18 20.46 -6.65
C LEU A 916 -2.59 21.03 -7.96
N HIS A 917 -1.37 20.62 -8.30
CA HIS A 917 -0.68 21.02 -9.55
C HIS A 917 -1.45 20.60 -10.81
N ALA A 918 -1.91 19.34 -10.87
CA ALA A 918 -2.67 18.82 -12.00
C ALA A 918 -4.03 19.52 -12.16
N TYR A 919 -4.72 19.82 -11.06
CA TYR A 919 -5.98 20.57 -11.06
C TYR A 919 -5.80 21.99 -11.61
N VAL A 920 -4.77 22.71 -11.18
CA VAL A 920 -4.44 24.07 -11.68
C VAL A 920 -4.09 24.05 -13.17
N ARG A 921 -3.31 23.08 -13.66
CA ARG A 921 -3.04 22.94 -15.11
C ARG A 921 -4.33 22.69 -15.90
N ALA A 922 -5.20 21.79 -15.43
CA ALA A 922 -6.44 21.45 -16.11
C ALA A 922 -7.42 22.65 -16.18
N LEU A 923 -7.65 23.36 -15.06
CA LEU A 923 -8.46 24.59 -15.03
C LEU A 923 -7.89 25.69 -15.93
N GLY A 924 -6.56 25.86 -15.94
CA GLY A 924 -5.90 26.88 -16.76
C GLY A 924 -6.08 26.69 -18.26
N VAL A 925 -5.98 25.45 -18.76
CA VAL A 925 -6.22 25.13 -20.18
C VAL A 925 -7.71 25.11 -20.53
N LEU A 926 -8.58 24.79 -19.57
CA LEU A 926 -10.03 25.03 -19.70
C LEU A 926 -10.42 26.52 -19.67
N ARG A 927 -9.50 27.40 -19.26
CA ARG A 927 -9.70 28.85 -19.08
C ARG A 927 -10.78 29.19 -18.02
N ASP A 928 -10.94 28.31 -17.03
CA ASP A 928 -11.90 28.43 -15.92
C ASP A 928 -11.32 29.32 -14.81
N TYR A 929 -11.38 30.63 -15.03
CA TYR A 929 -10.81 31.63 -14.12
C TYR A 929 -11.56 31.71 -12.77
N GLU A 930 -12.86 31.41 -12.75
CA GLU A 930 -13.62 31.24 -11.51
C GLU A 930 -13.11 30.06 -10.69
N GLY A 931 -12.88 28.90 -11.33
CA GLY A 931 -12.36 27.71 -10.69
C GLY A 931 -10.97 27.96 -10.08
N LEU A 932 -10.12 28.74 -10.77
CA LEU A 932 -8.82 29.16 -10.26
C LEU A 932 -8.92 30.11 -9.06
N TYR A 933 -9.91 31.02 -9.04
CA TYR A 933 -10.15 31.91 -7.90
C TYR A 933 -10.79 31.19 -6.69
N SER A 934 -11.73 30.28 -6.94
CA SER A 934 -12.29 29.38 -5.92
C SER A 934 -11.18 28.51 -5.31
N PHE A 935 -10.28 28.01 -6.16
CA PHE A 935 -9.09 27.26 -5.72
C PHE A 935 -8.13 28.10 -4.86
N SER A 936 -7.76 29.33 -5.26
CA SER A 936 -6.86 30.17 -4.45
C SER A 936 -7.50 30.58 -3.12
N THR A 937 -8.81 30.79 -3.10
CA THR A 937 -9.59 31.07 -1.88
C THR A 937 -9.55 29.86 -0.93
N TRP A 938 -9.69 28.64 -1.45
CA TRP A 938 -9.55 27.41 -0.64
C TRP A 938 -8.11 27.20 -0.16
N LEU A 939 -7.12 27.37 -1.06
CA LEU A 939 -5.71 27.14 -0.79
C LEU A 939 -5.18 28.08 0.31
N THR A 940 -5.60 29.34 0.30
CA THR A 940 -5.24 30.32 1.34
C THR A 940 -5.97 30.07 2.65
N LYS A 941 -7.25 29.67 2.63
CA LYS A 941 -8.00 29.28 3.83
C LYS A 941 -7.34 28.12 4.60
N HIS A 942 -6.70 27.20 3.89
CA HIS A 942 -6.08 25.97 4.45
C HIS A 942 -4.55 25.93 4.27
N HIS A 943 -3.88 27.10 4.26
CA HIS A 943 -2.45 27.20 3.97
C HIS A 943 -1.58 26.37 4.94
N LYS A 944 -1.93 26.31 6.24
CA LYS A 944 -1.15 25.59 7.26
C LYS A 944 -1.17 24.09 7.02
N GLU A 945 -2.35 23.55 6.75
CA GLU A 945 -2.58 22.13 6.46
C GLU A 945 -1.95 21.73 5.14
N VAL A 946 -2.04 22.57 4.11
CA VAL A 946 -1.39 22.37 2.80
C VAL A 946 0.14 22.39 2.92
N ILE A 947 0.73 23.33 3.67
CA ILE A 947 2.18 23.38 3.91
C ILE A 947 2.64 22.15 4.70
N ALA A 948 1.90 21.73 5.72
CA ALA A 948 2.20 20.52 6.48
C ALA A 948 2.12 19.25 5.59
N ARG A 949 1.07 19.14 4.75
CA ARG A 949 0.89 18.05 3.78
C ARG A 949 1.98 18.03 2.71
N ALA A 950 2.45 19.20 2.27
CA ALA A 950 3.57 19.33 1.33
C ALA A 950 4.89 18.87 1.97
N ARG A 951 5.23 19.39 3.16
CA ARG A 951 6.44 19.00 3.92
C ARG A 951 6.46 17.52 4.34
N ALA A 952 5.30 16.87 4.45
CA ALA A 952 5.20 15.43 4.71
C ALA A 952 5.53 14.53 3.50
N GLN A 953 5.80 15.11 2.32
CA GLN A 953 6.14 14.39 1.10
C GLN A 953 7.47 14.90 0.52
N HIS A 954 8.38 13.99 0.19
CA HIS A 954 9.64 14.33 -0.48
C HIS A 954 9.36 15.02 -1.84
N GLY A 955 10.08 16.12 -2.13
CA GLY A 955 9.78 17.03 -3.26
C GLY A 955 8.44 17.78 -3.16
N GLY A 956 7.69 17.63 -2.07
CA GLY A 956 6.34 18.18 -1.92
C GLY A 956 6.31 19.71 -1.82
N SER A 957 7.33 20.31 -1.20
CA SER A 957 7.51 21.78 -1.15
C SER A 957 7.76 22.37 -2.54
N ASP A 958 8.64 21.76 -3.34
CA ASP A 958 8.91 22.20 -4.72
C ASP A 958 7.70 22.02 -5.63
N MET A 959 6.93 20.94 -5.43
CA MET A 959 5.68 20.71 -6.15
C MET A 959 4.57 21.72 -5.75
N LEU A 960 4.53 22.16 -4.49
CA LEU A 960 3.66 23.25 -4.05
C LEU A 960 4.10 24.58 -4.69
N PHE A 961 5.40 24.88 -4.76
CA PHE A 961 5.91 26.05 -5.47
C PHE A 961 5.59 25.99 -6.98
N ARG A 962 5.79 24.85 -7.64
CA ARG A 962 5.36 24.59 -9.02
C ARG A 962 3.85 24.80 -9.21
N THR A 963 3.02 24.52 -8.20
CA THR A 963 1.57 24.81 -8.22
C THR A 963 1.29 26.31 -8.24
N LEU A 964 2.00 27.10 -7.43
CA LEU A 964 1.88 28.57 -7.43
C LEU A 964 2.37 29.19 -8.74
N VAL A 965 3.46 28.67 -9.31
CA VAL A 965 3.97 29.10 -10.62
C VAL A 965 2.98 28.73 -11.74
N ALA A 966 2.39 27.53 -11.70
CA ALA A 966 1.34 27.10 -12.62
C ALA A 966 0.08 27.98 -12.54
N LEU A 967 -0.31 28.43 -11.33
CA LEU A 967 -1.44 29.35 -11.12
C LEU A 967 -1.18 30.73 -11.75
N ARG A 968 0.07 31.24 -11.66
CA ARG A 968 0.49 32.45 -12.38
C ARG A 968 0.56 32.23 -13.90
N ALA A 969 1.00 31.06 -14.37
CA ALA A 969 1.01 30.72 -15.78
C ALA A 969 -0.42 30.65 -16.36
N ALA A 970 -1.35 30.00 -15.65
CA ALA A 970 -2.76 29.88 -16.01
C ALA A 970 -3.44 31.26 -16.14
N THR A 971 -3.38 32.08 -15.09
CA THR A 971 -3.98 33.44 -15.10
C THR A 971 -3.38 34.37 -16.15
N GLY A 972 -2.12 34.14 -16.56
CA GLY A 972 -1.46 34.89 -17.62
C GLY A 972 -1.66 34.35 -19.04
N GLY A 973 -2.25 33.17 -19.24
CA GLY A 973 -2.37 32.53 -20.55
C GLY A 973 -1.05 31.94 -21.09
N TRP A 974 -0.24 31.30 -20.23
CA TRP A 974 1.07 30.71 -20.59
C TRP A 974 1.10 29.17 -20.59
N LEU A 975 -0.05 28.50 -20.40
CA LEU A 975 -0.15 27.02 -20.38
C LEU A 975 -0.49 26.38 -21.75
N GLU A 976 -0.56 27.19 -22.81
CA GLU A 976 -0.83 26.76 -24.18
C GLU A 976 0.28 27.31 -25.10
N GLU A 977 0.76 26.49 -26.03
CA GLU A 977 1.88 26.83 -26.91
C GLU A 977 1.45 27.51 -28.22
N ARG A 978 2.36 28.33 -28.78
CA ARG A 978 2.41 28.75 -30.20
C ARG A 978 1.21 29.52 -30.81
N ARG A 979 0.34 30.18 -30.04
CA ARG A 979 -0.54 31.27 -30.58
C ARG A 979 -0.64 32.47 -29.63
N ASP A 980 -0.55 33.68 -30.18
CA ASP A 980 -0.52 34.93 -29.40
C ASP A 980 -1.87 35.65 -29.27
N SER A 981 -2.93 35.12 -29.90
CA SER A 981 -4.33 35.52 -29.73
C SER A 981 -4.90 35.03 -28.39
N ARG A 982 -4.25 35.37 -27.26
CA ARG A 982 -4.53 34.77 -25.95
C ARG A 982 -5.56 35.55 -25.15
N HIS A 983 -6.74 34.96 -24.94
CA HIS A 983 -7.65 35.39 -23.88
C HIS A 983 -6.98 35.13 -22.52
N LYS A 984 -6.68 36.21 -21.79
CA LYS A 984 -6.09 36.19 -20.44
C LYS A 984 -7.21 36.18 -19.39
N ALA A 985 -6.88 35.90 -18.12
CA ALA A 985 -7.81 36.15 -17.04
C ALA A 985 -8.21 37.64 -16.99
N PRO A 986 -9.46 37.98 -16.62
CA PRO A 986 -9.85 39.35 -16.30
C PRO A 986 -8.90 39.98 -15.27
N ALA A 987 -8.63 41.28 -15.40
CA ALA A 987 -7.65 41.98 -14.57
C ALA A 987 -7.98 41.84 -13.08
N GLU A 988 -9.23 42.09 -12.70
CA GLU A 988 -9.78 41.93 -11.36
C GLU A 988 -9.51 40.53 -10.77
N VAL A 989 -9.92 39.47 -11.46
CA VAL A 989 -9.75 38.08 -11.00
C VAL A 989 -8.27 37.74 -10.79
N LYS A 990 -7.41 38.20 -11.70
CA LYS A 990 -5.96 38.01 -11.60
C LYS A 990 -5.35 38.79 -10.43
N GLU A 991 -5.86 39.97 -10.10
CA GLU A 991 -5.41 40.76 -8.96
C GLU A 991 -5.92 40.23 -7.63
N LEU A 992 -7.17 39.75 -7.57
CA LEU A 992 -7.72 39.04 -6.41
C LEU A 992 -6.89 37.78 -6.09
N ILE A 993 -6.55 36.95 -7.08
CA ILE A 993 -5.68 35.78 -6.90
C ILE A 993 -4.28 36.19 -6.43
N LYS A 994 -3.69 37.24 -7.02
CA LYS A 994 -2.38 37.78 -6.61
C LYS A 994 -2.39 38.27 -5.16
N LEU A 995 -3.44 38.97 -4.72
CA LEU A 995 -3.59 39.45 -3.35
C LEU A 995 -3.76 38.29 -2.36
N GLN A 996 -4.62 37.32 -2.69
CA GLN A 996 -4.81 36.11 -1.88
C GLN A 996 -3.50 35.35 -1.68
N ILE A 997 -2.81 34.96 -2.75
CA ILE A 997 -1.53 34.23 -2.67
C ILE A 997 -0.43 35.08 -2.02
N GLY A 998 -0.44 36.40 -2.23
CA GLY A 998 0.47 37.34 -1.59
C GLY A 998 0.29 37.50 -0.08
N SER A 999 -0.87 37.13 0.48
CA SER A 999 -1.14 37.24 1.93
C SER A 999 -0.39 36.19 2.77
N VAL A 1000 -0.05 35.04 2.20
CA VAL A 1000 0.62 33.93 2.91
C VAL A 1000 2.13 34.11 2.83
N LYS A 1001 2.73 34.58 3.92
CA LYS A 1001 4.16 34.92 4.01
C LYS A 1001 5.05 33.69 3.76
N GLU A 1002 4.60 32.51 4.19
CA GLU A 1002 5.32 31.23 4.12
C GLU A 1002 5.49 30.70 2.69
N TRP A 1003 4.74 31.23 1.71
CA TRP A 1003 4.96 30.96 0.28
C TRP A 1003 5.90 31.97 -0.39
N GLY A 1004 6.29 33.03 0.32
CA GLY A 1004 7.19 34.06 -0.19
C GLY A 1004 6.57 35.04 -1.18
N GLY A 1005 5.24 35.02 -1.37
CA GLY A 1005 4.50 35.93 -2.24
C GLY A 1005 4.18 35.37 -3.63
N TRP A 1006 3.81 36.26 -4.55
CA TRP A 1006 3.37 35.92 -5.91
C TRP A 1006 4.56 35.69 -6.86
N PRO A 1007 4.80 34.46 -7.37
CA PRO A 1007 6.05 34.10 -8.03
C PRO A 1007 6.45 35.03 -9.19
N SER A 1008 7.74 35.32 -9.37
CA SER A 1008 8.23 36.23 -10.42
C SER A 1008 8.00 35.72 -11.86
N LYS A 1009 8.14 36.61 -12.87
CA LYS A 1009 7.98 36.23 -14.29
C LYS A 1009 9.06 35.23 -14.75
N LYS A 1010 10.26 35.27 -14.16
CA LYS A 1010 11.37 34.34 -14.47
C LYS A 1010 10.96 32.89 -14.26
N TYR A 1011 10.32 32.60 -13.12
CA TYR A 1011 9.83 31.25 -12.81
C TYR A 1011 8.75 30.78 -13.79
N VAL A 1012 7.93 31.68 -14.35
CA VAL A 1012 6.93 31.30 -15.37
C VAL A 1012 7.59 30.90 -16.69
N GLY A 1013 8.62 31.63 -17.14
CA GLY A 1013 9.38 31.25 -18.34
C GLY A 1013 10.02 29.87 -18.18
N MET A 1014 10.85 29.72 -17.13
CA MET A 1014 11.47 28.44 -16.78
C MET A 1014 10.44 27.31 -16.56
N TYR A 1015 9.20 27.60 -16.17
CA TYR A 1015 8.16 26.58 -15.98
C TYR A 1015 7.60 26.07 -17.31
N VAL A 1016 7.37 26.97 -18.28
CA VAL A 1016 6.91 26.60 -19.62
C VAL A 1016 8.00 25.84 -20.39
N GLU A 1017 9.27 26.17 -20.14
CA GLU A 1017 10.43 25.50 -20.71
C GLU A 1017 10.83 24.18 -20.00
N GLY A 1018 10.13 23.78 -18.92
CA GLY A 1018 10.47 22.58 -18.13
C GLY A 1018 11.66 22.72 -17.15
N HIS A 1019 12.27 23.89 -17.07
CA HIS A 1019 13.46 24.23 -16.29
C HIS A 1019 13.22 24.66 -14.82
N VAL A 1020 12.00 24.68 -14.26
CA VAL A 1020 11.79 24.95 -12.82
C VAL A 1020 12.21 23.74 -11.97
N ARG A 1021 13.53 23.63 -11.76
CA ARG A 1021 14.20 22.55 -11.06
C ARG A 1021 14.64 23.02 -9.67
N SER A 1022 13.86 22.60 -8.67
CA SER A 1022 14.23 22.46 -7.25
C SER A 1022 15.29 23.42 -6.67
N ALA A 1023 14.83 24.59 -6.25
CA ALA A 1023 14.92 24.91 -4.82
C ALA A 1023 13.76 25.87 -4.47
N THR A 1024 13.10 25.69 -3.32
CA THR A 1024 12.37 26.80 -2.71
C THR A 1024 13.38 27.90 -2.36
N PRO A 1025 13.24 29.15 -2.85
CA PRO A 1025 14.20 30.21 -2.55
C PRO A 1025 14.27 30.43 -1.04
N VAL A 1026 15.50 30.40 -0.50
CA VAL A 1026 15.77 30.40 0.95
C VAL A 1026 15.14 31.61 1.66
N VAL A 1027 14.95 32.73 0.95
CA VAL A 1027 14.17 33.89 1.42
C VAL A 1027 13.17 34.37 0.37
N GLY A 1028 12.13 33.56 0.13
CA GLY A 1028 10.88 34.01 -0.50
C GLY A 1028 10.87 34.14 -2.03
N GLY A 1029 9.67 34.19 -2.60
CA GLY A 1029 9.40 34.18 -4.04
C GLY A 1029 9.35 35.57 -4.69
N ARG A 1030 10.22 36.49 -4.26
CA ARG A 1030 10.43 37.79 -4.92
C ARG A 1030 11.29 37.62 -6.18
#